data_AF-A0A9P0HX90-F1
#
_entry.id   AF-A0A9P0HX90-F1
#
_cell.length_a   1.000
_cell.length_b   1.000
_cell.length_c   1.000
_cell.angle_alpha   90.00
_cell.angle_beta   90.00
_cell.angle_gamma   90.00
#
_symmetry.space_group_name_H-M   'P 1'
#
loop_
_entity.id
_entity.type
_entity.pdbx_description
1 polymer ?
#
loop_
_entity_poly.entity_id
_entity_poly.type
_entity_poly.pdbx_seq_one_letter_code
_entity_poly.pdbx_strand_id
1 'polypeptide(L)'
;MARWALVLALVGAWWAPAQLMEPPHCAAAGRCTAAGSSQSEYIYIVDGFTVNLEYTDSGYFKLKCTKGLTLDNSALPTFESQLRVNKVYFEDCPSPQSSYADVLERFNVVVLEKMTLTKIGNLTATHFAQLQHLHKLELLTAALAPGALAALSQLQYLLLDSVRTAPGELRRLPASLETLSLMRMGMDVTAADLAALPRLDYLVVRDPANVRVDASAAPRMLSLDLPAAVLARELSPSLRKLTVFGWGEAHPAPWLQCALESLDVRDALAEELPPGWLARCSALQSLRVDSAGRLARLEPGALRGAVALRELRVVSTALQYLPPGLLDDVPQLKLLDLSSNRLLELPGGLFAKTNALESLNLSSNQLTQSVLSSLSAVTSLVSLDLSNNNLKDSCGSKSDAVRESSPLQYLKLLRKLVLKNTNISMICRDWRENMPQLKTLDLTDNLFEYITFADMQFYGTADVSVDLQRNNVSVLEYTREDYKSAVNLDKPALRARLVLSSRLRCDCHVYWAARAFHERPAHAPLVPRCADGSPLGRAPAALECAGAPPGVRCAAPCACAWRPGERAVLRVRCEGAALRSARAALAAVHAPRGLAADWELYLANNSIERVLDLRNNSVSSLSARSARQLVRRGAWLAGNPLHCGCGAADALAVLRAGLRDAAAATCLGGAPLAGARPAPCAAWPAPALGAAAALATLLLGAALLAALWRQPGLRLRLKAALHRRGWLPAQPEPDDDARRFDVFVSFSHGDEHFVRSQLVARLESGPAPYRLCLHYRDWAPGGWIPAQIAASVRASRRTVAVVSEHFLRSSWARAEFQEAHALALREARPRLVVVLLEEPARLPLDDRLRRYLAANTYVRWGDPWFWEKLYLALPRGRGPAPAGGPAGPAAPLATTLASGAPPALDKSSDALDGDESTLVPLTPALA
;
A
#
# COMPACT_ATOMS: atom_id res chain seq x y z
N MET A 1 20.26 50.33 35.93
CA MET A 1 19.69 49.39 36.92
C MET A 1 18.22 49.06 36.66
N ALA A 2 17.27 49.99 36.78
CA ALA A 2 15.82 49.67 36.74
C ALA A 2 15.31 48.85 35.52
N ARG A 3 15.91 48.98 34.33
CA ARG A 3 15.47 48.24 33.12
C ARG A 3 15.81 46.75 33.07
N TRP A 4 16.65 46.22 33.95
CA TRP A 4 17.02 44.79 33.95
C TRP A 4 16.09 43.90 34.80
N ALA A 5 15.39 44.47 35.79
CA ALA A 5 14.43 43.73 36.62
C ALA A 5 13.25 43.18 35.79
N LEU A 6 12.73 43.98 34.85
CA LEU A 6 11.61 43.59 33.99
C LEU A 6 11.94 42.43 33.04
N VAL A 7 13.21 42.32 32.62
CA VAL A 7 13.66 41.26 31.69
C VAL A 7 13.72 39.91 32.41
N LEU A 8 14.22 39.87 33.65
CA LEU A 8 14.23 38.65 34.46
C LEU A 8 12.82 38.16 34.81
N ALA A 9 11.88 39.08 35.06
CA ALA A 9 10.47 38.72 35.26
C ALA A 9 9.83 38.07 34.01
N LEU A 10 10.17 38.56 32.81
CA LEU A 10 9.63 38.03 31.55
C LEU A 10 10.27 36.71 31.11
N VAL A 11 11.57 36.49 31.38
CA VAL A 11 12.26 35.23 31.05
C VAL A 11 11.75 34.06 31.93
N GLY A 12 11.32 34.33 33.16
CA GLY A 12 10.71 33.32 34.03
C GLY A 12 9.41 32.70 33.47
N ALA A 13 8.63 33.46 32.69
CA ALA A 13 7.37 32.98 32.10
C ALA A 13 7.56 32.08 30.87
N TRP A 14 8.76 32.01 30.28
CA TRP A 14 9.02 31.25 29.05
C TRP A 14 9.59 29.84 29.29
N TRP A 15 9.76 29.45 30.55
CA TRP A 15 10.14 28.09 30.98
C TRP A 15 8.99 27.28 31.59
N ALA A 16 7.75 27.73 31.39
CA ALA A 16 6.58 26.89 31.66
C ALA A 16 6.58 25.68 30.68
N PRO A 17 6.51 24.43 31.19
CA PRO A 17 6.17 23.29 30.33
C PRO A 17 4.78 23.53 29.71
N ALA A 18 4.37 22.70 28.76
CA ALA A 18 2.96 22.65 28.39
C ALA A 18 2.13 22.43 29.67
N GLN A 19 1.22 23.36 29.98
CA GLN A 19 0.26 23.15 31.05
C GLN A 19 -0.51 21.88 30.71
N LEU A 20 -0.31 20.83 31.51
CA LEU A 20 -1.36 19.85 31.72
C LEU A 20 -2.61 20.65 32.08
N MET A 21 -3.77 20.33 31.51
CA MET A 21 -5.02 20.84 32.06
C MET A 21 -5.03 20.53 33.55
N GLU A 22 -5.03 21.56 34.38
CA GLU A 22 -4.76 21.38 35.80
C GLU A 22 -5.77 20.39 36.39
N PRO A 23 -5.29 19.36 37.10
CA PRO A 23 -6.14 18.28 37.58
C PRO A 23 -7.22 18.90 38.47
N PRO A 24 -8.51 18.55 38.27
CA PRO A 24 -9.61 19.29 38.88
C PRO A 24 -9.41 19.38 40.38
N HIS A 25 -9.48 20.59 40.92
CA HIS A 25 -9.06 20.84 42.30
C HIS A 25 -10.16 20.42 43.28
N CYS A 26 -9.76 20.01 44.48
CA CYS A 26 -10.71 19.66 45.54
C CYS A 26 -11.45 20.90 46.04
N ALA A 27 -12.74 21.02 45.73
CA ALA A 27 -13.57 22.17 46.10
C ALA A 27 -13.74 22.37 47.62
N ALA A 28 -13.54 21.32 48.41
CA ALA A 28 -13.61 21.35 49.87
C ALA A 28 -12.33 20.80 50.51
N ALA A 29 -11.47 21.71 51.02
CA ALA A 29 -10.24 21.35 51.71
C ALA A 29 -10.52 20.42 52.92
N GLY A 30 -9.74 19.35 53.05
CA GLY A 30 -9.89 18.34 54.12
C GLY A 30 -11.00 17.30 53.89
N ARG A 31 -11.95 17.54 52.97
CA ARG A 31 -12.97 16.55 52.56
C ARG A 31 -12.65 15.89 51.22
N CYS A 32 -11.83 16.50 50.38
CA CYS A 32 -11.26 15.90 49.19
C CYS A 32 -9.73 16.02 49.23
N THR A 33 -9.04 14.95 48.79
CA THR A 33 -7.60 14.93 48.56
C THR A 33 -7.27 14.22 47.25
N ALA A 34 -6.25 14.70 46.53
CA ALA A 34 -5.69 13.96 45.40
C ALA A 34 -4.80 12.81 45.93
N ALA A 35 -5.12 11.58 45.57
CA ALA A 35 -4.44 10.37 46.03
C ALA A 35 -3.35 9.88 45.06
N GLY A 36 -3.42 10.29 43.78
CA GLY A 36 -2.39 10.01 42.79
C GLY A 36 -2.88 10.20 41.35
N SER A 37 -2.02 9.89 40.39
CA SER A 37 -2.38 9.79 38.97
C SER A 37 -1.64 8.61 38.31
N SER A 38 -2.30 8.01 37.32
CA SER A 38 -1.70 7.04 36.41
C SER A 38 -1.29 7.73 35.09
N GLN A 39 -1.01 6.98 34.03
CA GLN A 39 -0.70 7.55 32.71
C GLN A 39 -1.88 8.26 32.03
N SER A 40 -3.12 8.07 32.50
CA SER A 40 -4.33 8.72 31.93
C SER A 40 -5.49 8.92 32.92
N GLU A 41 -5.36 8.51 34.18
CA GLU A 41 -6.44 8.51 35.17
C GLU A 41 -6.00 9.24 36.45
N TYR A 42 -6.79 10.19 36.92
CA TYR A 42 -6.57 10.94 38.15
C TYR A 42 -7.42 10.35 39.27
N ILE A 43 -6.82 10.14 40.45
CA ILE A 43 -7.44 9.42 41.57
C ILE A 43 -7.57 10.38 42.75
N TYR A 44 -8.80 10.52 43.23
CA TYR A 44 -9.17 11.36 44.38
C TYR A 44 -9.76 10.50 45.49
N ILE A 45 -9.60 10.96 46.73
CA ILE A 45 -10.35 10.46 47.89
C ILE A 45 -11.29 11.58 48.32
N VAL A 46 -12.60 11.32 48.26
CA VAL A 46 -13.67 12.28 48.59
C VAL A 46 -14.51 11.68 49.70
N ASP A 47 -14.45 12.28 50.89
CA ASP A 47 -15.03 11.78 52.16
C ASP A 47 -14.70 10.30 52.44
N GLY A 48 -13.49 9.86 52.07
CA GLY A 48 -13.02 8.48 52.23
C GLY A 48 -13.30 7.54 51.05
N PHE A 49 -14.10 7.96 50.07
CA PHE A 49 -14.42 7.17 48.87
C PHE A 49 -13.46 7.49 47.71
N THR A 50 -12.98 6.48 46.99
CA THR A 50 -12.13 6.69 45.82
C THR A 50 -12.97 7.12 44.61
N VAL A 51 -12.50 8.14 43.90
CA VAL A 51 -13.12 8.71 42.70
C VAL A 51 -12.06 8.76 41.60
N ASN A 52 -12.35 8.13 40.46
CA ASN A 52 -11.45 8.04 39.32
C ASN A 52 -11.95 8.92 38.18
N LEU A 53 -11.07 9.75 37.63
CA LEU A 53 -11.37 10.72 36.57
C LEU A 53 -10.42 10.53 35.37
N GLU A 54 -11.01 10.35 34.20
CA GLU A 54 -10.30 10.19 32.93
C GLU A 54 -10.89 11.20 31.93
N TYR A 55 -10.07 12.12 31.40
CA TYR A 55 -10.53 13.18 30.50
C TYR A 55 -9.47 13.55 29.47
N THR A 56 -9.91 14.19 28.38
CA THR A 56 -9.03 14.66 27.29
C THR A 56 -9.50 16.01 26.76
N ASP A 57 -8.57 16.93 26.48
CA ASP A 57 -8.81 18.32 26.04
C ASP A 57 -9.57 18.48 24.71
N SER A 58 -10.01 17.39 24.06
CA SER A 58 -10.72 17.44 22.77
C SER A 58 -11.58 16.21 22.45
N GLY A 59 -11.98 15.41 23.46
CA GLY A 59 -12.67 14.14 23.24
C GLY A 59 -13.80 13.83 24.22
N TYR A 60 -13.45 13.61 25.49
CA TYR A 60 -14.38 13.06 26.48
C TYR A 60 -14.05 13.42 27.93
N PHE A 61 -15.06 13.28 28.78
CA PHE A 61 -14.96 13.23 30.25
C PHE A 61 -15.56 11.90 30.74
N LYS A 62 -14.88 11.23 31.66
CA LYS A 62 -15.33 9.99 32.28
C LYS A 62 -15.13 10.07 33.79
N LEU A 63 -16.21 9.79 34.52
CA LEU A 63 -16.23 9.61 35.97
C LEU A 63 -16.46 8.13 36.30
N LYS A 64 -15.62 7.57 37.17
CA LYS A 64 -15.81 6.23 37.74
C LYS A 64 -15.85 6.30 39.26
N CYS A 65 -16.89 5.74 39.85
CA CYS A 65 -17.19 5.85 41.28
C CYS A 65 -16.87 4.56 42.05
N THR A 66 -16.68 4.69 43.36
CA THR A 66 -16.73 3.56 44.31
C THR A 66 -18.08 3.52 45.05
N LYS A 67 -18.44 2.34 45.55
CA LYS A 67 -19.71 2.13 46.28
C LYS A 67 -19.76 2.99 47.55
N GLY A 68 -20.80 3.82 47.65
CA GLY A 68 -21.07 4.68 48.81
C GLY A 68 -20.89 6.18 48.55
N LEU A 69 -20.13 6.55 47.50
CA LEU A 69 -20.02 7.93 47.03
C LEU A 69 -21.38 8.43 46.48
N THR A 70 -21.83 9.61 46.90
CA THR A 70 -22.96 10.31 46.26
C THR A 70 -22.46 11.27 45.16
N LEU A 71 -23.14 11.31 44.02
CA LEU A 71 -22.81 12.26 42.94
C LEU A 71 -23.14 13.71 43.31
N ASP A 72 -24.07 13.92 44.24
CA ASP A 72 -24.44 15.23 44.76
C ASP A 72 -23.47 15.76 45.83
N ASN A 73 -22.34 15.08 46.07
CA ASN A 73 -21.37 15.49 47.07
C ASN A 73 -20.65 16.79 46.66
N SER A 74 -20.76 17.83 47.49
CA SER A 74 -20.11 19.13 47.28
C SER A 74 -18.58 19.11 47.43
N ALA A 75 -18.00 17.99 47.87
CA ALA A 75 -16.55 17.79 47.96
C ALA A 75 -15.93 17.17 46.69
N LEU A 76 -16.72 16.86 45.65
CA LEU A 76 -16.17 16.41 44.36
C LEU A 76 -15.24 17.48 43.76
N PRO A 77 -14.17 17.07 43.04
CA PRO A 77 -13.22 18.01 42.44
C PRO A 77 -13.81 18.72 41.22
N THR A 78 -13.36 19.94 40.93
CA THR A 78 -13.90 20.80 39.86
C THR A 78 -12.82 21.41 38.97
N PHE A 79 -13.13 21.67 37.69
CA PHE A 79 -12.20 22.35 36.77
C PHE A 79 -12.33 23.88 36.90
N GLU A 80 -11.20 24.59 37.01
CA GLU A 80 -11.18 26.06 37.05
C GLU A 80 -11.74 26.71 35.77
N SER A 81 -11.65 26.01 34.64
CA SER A 81 -12.16 26.46 33.35
C SER A 81 -13.12 25.43 32.75
N GLN A 82 -14.13 25.92 32.02
CA GLN A 82 -15.22 25.08 31.53
C GLN A 82 -14.75 24.06 30.48
N LEU A 83 -14.73 22.78 30.86
CA LEU A 83 -14.33 21.67 30.00
C LEU A 83 -15.50 21.26 29.09
N ARG A 84 -15.37 21.51 27.78
CA ARG A 84 -16.38 21.15 26.77
C ARG A 84 -16.00 19.84 26.08
N VAL A 85 -16.89 18.85 26.13
CA VAL A 85 -16.63 17.49 25.63
C VAL A 85 -17.78 16.96 24.77
N ASN A 86 -17.42 16.22 23.72
CA ASN A 86 -18.43 15.58 22.87
C ASN A 86 -19.08 14.38 23.58
N LYS A 87 -18.33 13.70 24.47
CA LYS A 87 -18.76 12.44 25.10
C LYS A 87 -18.58 12.48 26.61
N VAL A 88 -19.63 12.09 27.34
CA VAL A 88 -19.61 11.90 28.80
C VAL A 88 -19.86 10.44 29.15
N TYR A 89 -19.12 9.92 30.13
CA TYR A 89 -19.27 8.55 30.64
C TYR A 89 -19.37 8.55 32.18
N PHE A 90 -20.34 7.84 32.73
CA PHE A 90 -20.40 7.49 34.16
C PHE A 90 -20.33 5.96 34.31
N GLU A 91 -19.43 5.46 35.16
CA GLU A 91 -19.16 4.02 35.37
C GLU A 91 -19.21 3.66 36.87
N ASP A 92 -20.00 2.64 37.24
CA ASP A 92 -20.19 2.18 38.63
C ASP A 92 -20.74 3.26 39.61
N CYS A 93 -21.28 4.36 39.08
CA CYS A 93 -21.84 5.47 39.87
C CYS A 93 -23.33 5.28 40.21
N PRO A 94 -23.79 5.71 41.40
CA PRO A 94 -25.22 5.79 41.69
C PRO A 94 -25.89 6.92 40.88
N SER A 95 -27.22 6.91 40.85
CA SER A 95 -28.01 8.05 40.36
C SER A 95 -27.87 9.25 41.31
N PRO A 96 -27.78 10.50 40.79
CA PRO A 96 -27.84 11.70 41.62
C PRO A 96 -29.23 11.87 42.24
N GLN A 97 -29.32 12.63 43.34
CA GLN A 97 -30.57 13.13 43.90
C GLN A 97 -31.08 14.36 43.12
N SER A 98 -30.15 15.12 42.55
CA SER A 98 -30.38 16.19 41.56
C SER A 98 -30.41 15.61 40.13
N SER A 99 -29.88 16.31 39.12
CA SER A 99 -29.76 15.84 37.74
C SER A 99 -28.30 15.61 37.32
N TYR A 100 -28.11 14.85 36.25
CA TYR A 100 -26.78 14.71 35.64
C TYR A 100 -26.25 16.03 35.04
N ALA A 101 -27.13 17.00 34.73
CA ALA A 101 -26.70 18.35 34.36
C ALA A 101 -26.07 19.06 35.57
N ASP A 102 -26.74 19.04 36.74
CA ASP A 102 -26.22 19.66 37.97
C ASP A 102 -24.89 19.02 38.42
N VAL A 103 -24.73 17.71 38.21
CA VAL A 103 -23.44 17.01 38.47
C VAL A 103 -22.36 17.50 37.51
N LEU A 104 -22.63 17.60 36.22
CA LEU A 104 -21.66 18.09 35.23
C LEU A 104 -21.31 19.57 35.44
N GLU A 105 -22.27 20.41 35.82
CA GLU A 105 -22.05 21.81 36.16
C GLU A 105 -21.09 21.96 37.35
N ARG A 106 -21.21 21.13 38.39
CA ARG A 106 -20.27 21.11 39.54
C ARG A 106 -18.85 20.74 39.13
N PHE A 107 -18.68 19.82 38.18
CA PHE A 107 -17.36 19.55 37.59
C PHE A 107 -16.88 20.69 36.67
N ASN A 108 -17.74 21.66 36.30
CA ASN A 108 -17.54 22.66 35.26
C ASN A 108 -17.38 22.02 33.85
N VAL A 109 -18.20 21.00 33.56
CA VAL A 109 -18.17 20.20 32.32
C VAL A 109 -19.45 20.42 31.51
N VAL A 110 -19.32 20.54 30.18
CA VAL A 110 -20.46 20.63 29.25
C VAL A 110 -20.40 19.51 28.22
N VAL A 111 -21.48 18.70 28.14
CA VAL A 111 -21.67 17.65 27.13
C VAL A 111 -22.32 18.21 25.86
N LEU A 112 -21.74 17.90 24.69
CA LEU A 112 -22.17 18.43 23.39
C LEU A 112 -22.93 17.44 22.50
N GLU A 113 -22.68 16.13 22.60
CA GLU A 113 -23.25 15.13 21.66
C GLU A 113 -23.81 13.87 22.35
N LYS A 114 -22.97 13.16 23.11
CA LYS A 114 -23.25 11.81 23.62
C LYS A 114 -23.04 11.67 25.14
N MET A 115 -23.95 10.94 25.78
CA MET A 115 -23.82 10.49 27.16
C MET A 115 -23.89 8.95 27.26
N THR A 116 -23.12 8.38 28.16
CA THR A 116 -23.07 6.92 28.43
C THR A 116 -23.17 6.69 29.94
N LEU A 117 -24.11 5.85 30.35
CA LEU A 117 -24.40 5.55 31.75
C LEU A 117 -24.25 4.04 31.99
N THR A 118 -23.29 3.64 32.84
CA THR A 118 -22.88 2.23 33.00
C THR A 118 -23.01 1.76 34.45
N LYS A 119 -23.85 0.74 34.67
CA LYS A 119 -24.20 0.13 35.96
C LYS A 119 -24.88 1.09 36.95
N ILE A 120 -25.82 1.88 36.45
CA ILE A 120 -26.55 2.87 37.25
C ILE A 120 -27.71 2.20 38.02
N GLY A 121 -28.17 2.85 39.08
CA GLY A 121 -29.37 2.47 39.83
C GLY A 121 -30.68 2.72 39.06
N ASN A 122 -31.69 3.23 39.77
CA ASN A 122 -32.97 3.59 39.17
C ASN A 122 -32.91 5.01 38.58
N LEU A 123 -33.46 5.19 37.38
CA LEU A 123 -33.42 6.44 36.63
C LEU A 123 -34.82 7.01 36.45
N THR A 124 -34.99 8.29 36.77
CA THR A 124 -36.24 9.06 36.69
C THR A 124 -36.08 10.23 35.72
N ALA A 125 -37.19 10.89 35.37
CA ALA A 125 -37.17 12.08 34.51
C ALA A 125 -36.39 13.26 35.12
N THR A 126 -36.27 13.33 36.45
CA THR A 126 -35.50 14.40 37.13
C THR A 126 -34.00 14.26 36.87
N HIS A 127 -33.47 13.03 36.76
CA HIS A 127 -32.04 12.82 36.49
C HIS A 127 -31.59 13.34 35.12
N PHE A 128 -32.53 13.46 34.17
CA PHE A 128 -32.31 13.97 32.80
C PHE A 128 -32.85 15.39 32.57
N ALA A 129 -33.19 16.12 33.63
CA ALA A 129 -33.50 17.54 33.54
C ALA A 129 -32.32 18.32 32.92
N GLN A 130 -32.64 19.41 32.21
CA GLN A 130 -31.67 20.30 31.54
C GLN A 130 -30.78 19.66 30.44
N LEU A 131 -30.98 18.38 30.10
CA LEU A 131 -30.23 17.68 29.04
C LEU A 131 -31.02 17.55 27.72
N GLN A 132 -31.95 18.47 27.43
CA GLN A 132 -32.84 18.36 26.26
C GLN A 132 -32.08 18.38 24.92
N HIS A 133 -30.87 18.94 24.88
CA HIS A 133 -29.98 19.03 23.72
C HIS A 133 -29.17 17.75 23.45
N LEU A 134 -29.29 16.72 24.28
CA LEU A 134 -28.53 15.49 24.12
C LEU A 134 -29.01 14.68 22.90
N HIS A 135 -28.12 14.48 21.92
CA HIS A 135 -28.46 13.79 20.67
C HIS A 135 -28.33 12.27 20.78
N LYS A 136 -27.44 11.76 21.65
CA LYS A 136 -27.13 10.32 21.78
C LYS A 136 -27.03 9.88 23.24
N LEU A 137 -27.73 8.82 23.61
CA LEU A 137 -27.70 8.23 24.95
C LEU A 137 -27.47 6.71 24.87
N GLU A 138 -26.60 6.20 25.74
CA GLU A 138 -26.37 4.77 25.92
C GLU A 138 -26.52 4.41 27.39
N LEU A 139 -27.46 3.51 27.70
CA LEU A 139 -27.73 3.00 29.05
C LEU A 139 -27.31 1.53 29.11
N LEU A 140 -26.23 1.25 29.84
CA LEU A 140 -25.63 -0.08 29.98
C LEU A 140 -25.84 -0.58 31.41
N THR A 141 -26.76 -1.51 31.63
CA THR A 141 -27.27 -1.95 32.94
C THR A 141 -27.80 -0.80 33.81
N ALA A 142 -29.12 -0.61 33.80
CA ALA A 142 -29.84 0.37 34.63
C ALA A 142 -31.26 -0.12 34.97
N ALA A 143 -32.01 0.64 35.77
CA ALA A 143 -33.47 0.55 35.77
C ALA A 143 -34.07 1.91 35.34
N LEU A 144 -35.13 1.88 34.54
CA LEU A 144 -35.88 3.07 34.11
C LEU A 144 -37.25 3.10 34.78
N ALA A 145 -37.52 4.19 35.52
CA ALA A 145 -38.85 4.52 36.00
C ALA A 145 -39.74 5.04 34.85
N PRO A 146 -41.08 4.97 34.99
CA PRO A 146 -42.01 5.39 33.95
C PRO A 146 -41.77 6.81 33.42
N GLY A 147 -41.63 6.95 32.10
CA GLY A 147 -41.39 8.23 31.40
C GLY A 147 -40.01 8.85 31.59
N ALA A 148 -39.04 8.14 32.17
CA ALA A 148 -37.75 8.72 32.58
C ALA A 148 -36.93 9.39 31.45
N LEU A 149 -37.11 8.98 30.19
CA LEU A 149 -36.39 9.56 29.04
C LEU A 149 -37.18 10.63 28.28
N ALA A 150 -38.44 10.90 28.65
CA ALA A 150 -39.34 11.79 27.91
C ALA A 150 -38.88 13.26 27.84
N ALA A 151 -37.97 13.67 28.73
CA ALA A 151 -37.38 15.03 28.73
C ALA A 151 -36.37 15.26 27.59
N LEU A 152 -35.80 14.21 27.00
CA LEU A 152 -34.69 14.28 26.05
C LEU A 152 -35.18 14.57 24.62
N SER A 153 -35.72 15.77 24.40
CA SER A 153 -36.48 16.09 23.19
C SER A 153 -35.69 16.07 21.88
N GLN A 154 -34.36 16.23 21.89
CA GLN A 154 -33.50 16.14 20.69
C GLN A 154 -32.80 14.78 20.52
N LEU A 155 -33.20 13.75 21.27
CA LEU A 155 -32.53 12.44 21.24
C LEU A 155 -32.80 11.69 19.93
N GLN A 156 -31.77 11.54 19.10
CA GLN A 156 -31.84 10.83 17.81
C GLN A 156 -31.39 9.37 17.92
N TYR A 157 -30.46 9.07 18.83
CA TYR A 157 -29.92 7.72 19.04
C TYR A 157 -30.06 7.30 20.50
N LEU A 158 -30.67 6.14 20.72
CA LEU A 158 -30.76 5.50 22.03
C LEU A 158 -30.31 4.04 21.95
N LEU A 159 -29.40 3.66 22.84
CA LEU A 159 -29.07 2.26 23.13
C LEU A 159 -29.48 1.93 24.57
N LEU A 160 -30.29 0.89 24.73
CA LEU A 160 -30.66 0.27 26.00
C LEU A 160 -30.04 -1.13 26.04
N ASP A 161 -29.14 -1.38 26.97
CA ASP A 161 -28.52 -2.70 27.17
C ASP A 161 -28.74 -3.18 28.60
N SER A 162 -29.43 -4.33 28.75
CA SER A 162 -29.69 -4.95 30.04
C SER A 162 -30.42 -4.01 31.02
N VAL A 163 -31.30 -3.15 30.48
CA VAL A 163 -32.03 -2.11 31.23
C VAL A 163 -33.40 -2.64 31.65
N ARG A 164 -33.68 -2.67 32.95
CA ARG A 164 -35.00 -3.04 33.47
C ARG A 164 -35.97 -1.88 33.29
N THR A 165 -37.12 -2.12 32.67
CA THR A 165 -38.18 -1.11 32.50
C THR A 165 -39.57 -1.76 32.56
N ALA A 166 -40.63 -0.97 32.63
CA ALA A 166 -42.00 -1.48 32.68
C ALA A 166 -42.54 -1.79 31.27
N PRO A 167 -43.47 -2.75 31.11
CA PRO A 167 -44.12 -3.01 29.83
C PRO A 167 -44.78 -1.75 29.25
N GLY A 168 -44.55 -1.49 27.96
CA GLY A 168 -45.09 -0.32 27.26
C GLY A 168 -44.28 0.98 27.40
N GLU A 169 -43.19 1.02 28.17
CA GLU A 169 -42.34 2.23 28.28
C GLU A 169 -41.62 2.60 26.97
N LEU A 170 -41.50 1.66 26.02
CA LEU A 170 -41.05 1.97 24.66
C LEU A 170 -41.93 3.04 23.97
N ARG A 171 -43.22 3.13 24.32
CA ARG A 171 -44.19 4.14 23.83
C ARG A 171 -43.98 5.54 24.42
N ARG A 172 -43.08 5.67 25.41
CA ARG A 172 -42.75 6.92 26.12
C ARG A 172 -41.32 7.40 25.86
N LEU A 173 -40.62 6.72 24.95
CA LEU A 173 -39.33 7.18 24.43
C LEU A 173 -39.53 8.43 23.54
N PRO A 174 -38.49 9.27 23.36
CA PRO A 174 -38.62 10.47 22.54
C PRO A 174 -39.02 10.19 21.08
N ALA A 175 -40.07 10.84 20.61
CA ALA A 175 -40.55 10.74 19.22
C ALA A 175 -39.57 11.35 18.17
N SER A 176 -38.46 11.91 18.64
CA SER A 176 -37.30 12.37 17.86
C SER A 176 -36.31 11.26 17.50
N LEU A 177 -36.44 10.05 18.07
CA LEU A 177 -35.52 8.94 17.81
C LEU A 177 -35.56 8.49 16.34
N GLU A 178 -34.37 8.48 15.74
CA GLU A 178 -34.09 7.98 14.38
C GLU A 178 -33.46 6.58 14.42
N THR A 179 -32.74 6.25 15.50
CA THR A 179 -32.14 4.93 15.75
C THR A 179 -32.39 4.47 17.19
N LEU A 180 -32.93 3.25 17.33
CA LEU A 180 -33.11 2.56 18.61
C LEU A 180 -32.36 1.22 18.61
N SER A 181 -31.59 0.97 19.66
CA SER A 181 -30.89 -0.30 19.89
C SER A 181 -31.33 -0.91 21.22
N LEU A 182 -32.00 -2.06 21.16
CA LEU A 182 -32.44 -2.84 22.31
C LEU A 182 -31.55 -4.07 22.43
N MET A 183 -30.82 -4.18 23.54
CA MET A 183 -29.83 -5.24 23.78
C MET A 183 -30.18 -5.92 25.12
N ARG A 184 -30.40 -7.24 25.14
CA ARG A 184 -30.63 -8.02 26.38
C ARG A 184 -31.74 -7.43 27.29
N MET A 185 -32.83 -6.98 26.67
CA MET A 185 -33.95 -6.32 27.35
C MET A 185 -34.98 -7.30 27.89
N GLY A 186 -35.07 -8.52 27.32
CA GLY A 186 -36.00 -9.57 27.76
C GLY A 186 -37.48 -9.22 27.58
N MET A 187 -37.81 -8.34 26.62
CA MET A 187 -39.17 -7.83 26.40
C MET A 187 -39.54 -7.84 24.91
N ASP A 188 -40.80 -8.15 24.61
CA ASP A 188 -41.37 -8.10 23.27
C ASP A 188 -41.50 -6.65 22.76
N VAL A 189 -41.42 -6.48 21.43
CA VAL A 189 -41.59 -5.20 20.72
C VAL A 189 -42.81 -5.32 19.81
N THR A 190 -43.90 -4.64 20.16
CA THR A 190 -45.19 -4.70 19.46
C THR A 190 -45.33 -3.57 18.42
N ALA A 191 -46.22 -3.73 17.44
CA ALA A 191 -46.50 -2.67 16.47
C ALA A 191 -46.94 -1.34 17.12
N ALA A 192 -47.60 -1.38 18.28
CA ALA A 192 -47.98 -0.19 19.03
C ALA A 192 -46.80 0.54 19.71
N ASP A 193 -45.68 -0.16 19.95
CA ASP A 193 -44.44 0.44 20.45
C ASP A 193 -43.68 1.15 19.32
N LEU A 194 -43.71 0.56 18.10
CA LEU A 194 -43.10 1.14 16.90
C LEU A 194 -43.90 2.33 16.37
N ALA A 195 -45.24 2.25 16.38
CA ALA A 195 -46.13 3.34 15.97
C ALA A 195 -46.02 4.60 16.85
N ALA A 196 -45.47 4.49 18.07
CA ALA A 196 -45.19 5.61 18.95
C ALA A 196 -43.89 6.38 18.57
N LEU A 197 -43.07 5.84 17.66
CA LEU A 197 -41.77 6.39 17.26
C LEU A 197 -41.76 6.77 15.77
N PRO A 198 -42.48 7.84 15.36
CA PRO A 198 -42.75 8.16 13.96
C PRO A 198 -41.53 8.63 13.13
N ARG A 199 -40.35 8.79 13.75
CA ARG A 199 -39.08 9.12 13.07
C ARG A 199 -38.09 7.96 13.00
N LEU A 200 -38.42 6.80 13.57
CA LEU A 200 -37.51 5.67 13.64
C LEU A 200 -37.22 5.14 12.22
N ASP A 201 -35.97 5.27 11.76
CA ASP A 201 -35.51 4.70 10.48
C ASP A 201 -34.78 3.37 10.71
N TYR A 202 -34.09 3.21 11.85
CA TYR A 202 -33.34 1.99 12.19
C TYR A 202 -33.65 1.44 13.58
N LEU A 203 -34.07 0.18 13.63
CA LEU A 203 -34.20 -0.62 14.86
C LEU A 203 -33.21 -1.78 14.88
N VAL A 204 -32.49 -1.91 16.00
CA VAL A 204 -31.71 -3.11 16.33
C VAL A 204 -32.33 -3.77 17.57
N VAL A 205 -32.61 -5.06 17.49
CA VAL A 205 -32.96 -5.90 18.65
C VAL A 205 -31.98 -7.06 18.72
N ARG A 206 -31.23 -7.16 19.81
CA ARG A 206 -30.31 -8.27 20.11
C ARG A 206 -30.64 -8.83 21.48
N ASP A 207 -31.11 -10.06 21.57
CA ASP A 207 -31.53 -10.64 22.84
C ASP A 207 -31.25 -12.15 22.91
N PRO A 208 -30.60 -12.66 23.98
CA PRO A 208 -30.43 -14.09 24.19
C PRO A 208 -31.73 -14.80 24.61
N ALA A 209 -32.82 -14.07 24.89
CA ALA A 209 -34.15 -14.64 25.03
C ALA A 209 -34.91 -14.59 23.69
N ASN A 210 -35.87 -15.51 23.51
CA ASN A 210 -36.74 -15.55 22.33
C ASN A 210 -37.85 -14.48 22.41
N VAL A 211 -37.47 -13.20 22.44
CA VAL A 211 -38.39 -12.06 22.40
C VAL A 211 -39.05 -11.95 21.03
N ARG A 212 -40.29 -11.48 20.99
CA ARG A 212 -41.07 -11.29 19.76
C ARG A 212 -40.90 -9.86 19.26
N VAL A 213 -40.69 -9.69 17.96
CA VAL A 213 -40.63 -8.37 17.30
C VAL A 213 -41.63 -8.34 16.17
N ASP A 214 -42.58 -7.41 16.23
CA ASP A 214 -43.64 -7.26 15.25
C ASP A 214 -43.12 -6.55 13.98
N ALA A 215 -42.71 -7.36 12.99
CA ALA A 215 -42.17 -6.86 11.73
C ALA A 215 -43.20 -6.15 10.83
N SER A 216 -44.50 -6.20 11.14
CA SER A 216 -45.56 -5.56 10.33
C SER A 216 -45.53 -4.03 10.39
N ALA A 217 -45.04 -3.48 11.51
CA ALA A 217 -44.85 -2.04 11.72
C ALA A 217 -43.36 -1.65 11.81
N ALA A 218 -42.46 -2.49 11.29
CA ALA A 218 -41.03 -2.23 11.30
C ALA A 218 -40.65 -0.91 10.58
N PRO A 219 -39.62 -0.20 11.06
CA PRO A 219 -39.05 0.97 10.39
C PRO A 219 -38.29 0.56 9.11
N ARG A 220 -37.66 1.53 8.44
CA ARG A 220 -36.98 1.30 7.14
C ARG A 220 -35.87 0.25 7.20
N MET A 221 -35.15 0.17 8.31
CA MET A 221 -34.09 -0.80 8.56
C MET A 221 -34.35 -1.55 9.87
N LEU A 222 -34.28 -2.88 9.83
CA LEU A 222 -34.43 -3.75 10.99
C LEU A 222 -33.26 -4.72 11.08
N SER A 223 -32.70 -4.88 12.28
CA SER A 223 -31.69 -5.90 12.59
C SER A 223 -32.13 -6.73 13.79
N LEU A 224 -32.34 -8.03 13.60
CA LEU A 224 -32.73 -8.98 14.64
C LEU A 224 -31.61 -9.97 14.90
N ASP A 225 -31.05 -9.96 16.11
CA ASP A 225 -30.04 -10.92 16.57
C ASP A 225 -30.59 -11.72 17.76
N LEU A 226 -31.28 -12.81 17.43
CA LEU A 226 -32.07 -13.63 18.35
C LEU A 226 -31.76 -15.13 18.12
N PRO A 227 -31.68 -15.98 19.17
CA PRO A 227 -31.37 -17.40 19.03
C PRO A 227 -32.30 -18.17 18.09
N ALA A 228 -33.58 -17.77 18.05
CA ALA A 228 -34.58 -18.26 17.12
C ALA A 228 -35.48 -17.09 16.70
N ALA A 229 -34.94 -16.17 15.90
CA ALA A 229 -35.75 -15.14 15.26
C ALA A 229 -36.87 -15.82 14.42
N VAL A 230 -38.14 -15.48 14.64
CA VAL A 230 -39.24 -15.92 13.79
C VAL A 230 -39.89 -14.69 13.17
N LEU A 231 -39.67 -14.51 11.86
CA LEU A 231 -40.30 -13.44 11.10
C LEU A 231 -41.78 -13.75 10.83
N ALA A 232 -42.61 -12.71 10.93
CA ALA A 232 -43.97 -12.76 10.42
C ALA A 232 -43.99 -12.98 8.89
N ARG A 233 -45.10 -13.53 8.38
CA ARG A 233 -45.33 -13.68 6.93
C ARG A 233 -45.63 -12.36 6.21
N GLU A 234 -45.86 -11.31 6.99
CA GLU A 234 -46.11 -9.94 6.54
C GLU A 234 -44.97 -9.06 7.08
N LEU A 235 -44.30 -8.34 6.17
CA LEU A 235 -43.28 -7.35 6.48
C LEU A 235 -43.84 -5.96 6.23
N SER A 236 -43.44 -5.00 7.06
CA SER A 236 -43.81 -3.59 6.88
C SER A 236 -43.54 -3.08 5.45
N PRO A 237 -44.48 -2.34 4.82
CA PRO A 237 -44.28 -1.78 3.48
C PRO A 237 -43.24 -0.65 3.45
N SER A 238 -42.80 -0.12 4.60
CA SER A 238 -41.67 0.84 4.70
C SER A 238 -40.31 0.15 4.87
N LEU A 239 -40.26 -1.12 5.28
CA LEU A 239 -39.02 -1.87 5.48
C LEU A 239 -38.29 -2.07 4.13
N ARG A 240 -37.02 -1.65 4.08
CA ARG A 240 -36.12 -1.76 2.91
C ARG A 240 -34.91 -2.63 3.18
N LYS A 241 -34.40 -2.63 4.42
CA LYS A 241 -33.27 -3.47 4.82
C LYS A 241 -33.61 -4.33 6.03
N LEU A 242 -33.36 -5.63 5.92
CA LEU A 242 -33.56 -6.60 6.99
C LEU A 242 -32.27 -7.41 7.21
N THR A 243 -31.73 -7.36 8.43
CA THR A 243 -30.65 -8.24 8.91
C THR A 243 -31.23 -9.22 9.93
N VAL A 244 -30.92 -10.50 9.83
CA VAL A 244 -31.41 -11.53 10.76
C VAL A 244 -30.29 -12.51 11.10
N PHE A 245 -30.05 -12.75 12.39
CA PHE A 245 -29.21 -13.85 12.87
C PHE A 245 -30.10 -15.02 13.35
N GLY A 246 -29.57 -16.24 13.34
CA GLY A 246 -30.28 -17.41 13.88
C GLY A 246 -31.47 -17.90 13.03
N TRP A 247 -31.47 -17.59 11.72
CA TRP A 247 -32.54 -17.99 10.79
C TRP A 247 -32.62 -19.52 10.65
N GLY A 248 -33.70 -20.14 11.14
CA GLY A 248 -33.87 -21.61 11.20
C GLY A 248 -35.00 -22.18 10.34
N GLU A 249 -35.20 -23.49 10.42
CA GLU A 249 -36.17 -24.23 9.60
C GLU A 249 -37.64 -23.87 9.87
N ALA A 250 -37.93 -23.20 10.99
CA ALA A 250 -39.26 -22.70 11.34
C ALA A 250 -39.75 -21.51 10.49
N HIS A 251 -38.93 -20.98 9.57
CA HIS A 251 -39.33 -19.89 8.68
C HIS A 251 -40.23 -20.39 7.54
N PRO A 252 -41.48 -19.88 7.41
CA PRO A 252 -42.49 -20.48 6.55
C PRO A 252 -42.42 -20.06 5.07
N ALA A 253 -43.29 -20.68 4.29
CA ALA A 253 -43.61 -20.37 2.89
C ALA A 253 -43.71 -18.86 2.57
N PRO A 254 -43.36 -18.44 1.33
CA PRO A 254 -43.08 -17.06 0.92
C PRO A 254 -43.94 -15.96 1.55
N TRP A 255 -43.26 -14.85 1.87
CA TRP A 255 -43.85 -13.62 2.38
C TRP A 255 -45.02 -13.15 1.50
N LEU A 256 -46.08 -12.67 2.14
CA LEU A 256 -47.28 -12.18 1.45
C LEU A 256 -47.01 -10.87 0.69
N GLN A 257 -46.12 -10.04 1.21
CA GLN A 257 -45.57 -8.84 0.57
C GLN A 257 -44.10 -8.68 1.00
N CYS A 258 -43.22 -8.25 0.09
CA CYS A 258 -41.80 -8.04 0.37
C CYS A 258 -41.29 -6.79 -0.37
N ALA A 259 -41.12 -5.70 0.38
CA ALA A 259 -40.61 -4.42 -0.14
C ALA A 259 -39.11 -4.23 0.10
N LEU A 260 -38.39 -5.31 0.43
CA LEU A 260 -36.95 -5.30 0.74
C LEU A 260 -36.12 -4.96 -0.50
N GLU A 261 -35.15 -4.06 -0.32
CA GLU A 261 -34.04 -3.79 -1.23
C GLU A 261 -32.79 -4.60 -0.84
N SER A 262 -32.63 -4.91 0.46
CA SER A 262 -31.49 -5.66 1.01
C SER A 262 -31.91 -6.63 2.11
N LEU A 263 -31.42 -7.87 2.03
CA LEU A 263 -31.61 -8.94 3.01
C LEU A 263 -30.26 -9.55 3.38
N ASP A 264 -29.96 -9.62 4.67
CA ASP A 264 -28.68 -10.10 5.22
C ASP A 264 -28.97 -11.16 6.30
N VAL A 265 -28.99 -12.43 5.88
CA VAL A 265 -29.21 -13.59 6.75
C VAL A 265 -27.85 -14.09 7.25
N ARG A 266 -27.68 -14.18 8.56
CA ARG A 266 -26.42 -14.51 9.23
C ARG A 266 -26.60 -15.64 10.23
N ASP A 267 -25.50 -16.36 10.48
CA ASP A 267 -25.46 -17.52 11.37
C ASP A 267 -26.67 -18.45 11.19
N ALA A 268 -27.12 -18.62 9.94
CA ALA A 268 -28.29 -19.42 9.61
C ALA A 268 -28.20 -20.82 10.23
N LEU A 269 -29.29 -21.26 10.85
CA LEU A 269 -29.44 -22.56 11.48
C LEU A 269 -29.95 -23.61 10.49
N ALA A 270 -30.64 -23.19 9.42
CA ALA A 270 -31.21 -24.07 8.41
C ALA A 270 -30.15 -24.76 7.53
N GLU A 271 -30.34 -26.06 7.26
CA GLU A 271 -29.47 -26.85 6.36
C GLU A 271 -29.77 -26.61 4.87
N GLU A 272 -30.99 -26.13 4.55
CA GLU A 272 -31.47 -25.86 3.20
C GLU A 272 -32.20 -24.51 3.09
N LEU A 273 -32.20 -23.88 1.91
CA LEU A 273 -33.10 -22.77 1.57
C LEU A 273 -34.20 -23.26 0.63
N PRO A 274 -35.49 -23.16 1.01
CA PRO A 274 -36.59 -23.76 0.26
C PRO A 274 -36.91 -23.00 -1.04
N PRO A 275 -37.52 -23.67 -2.04
CA PRO A 275 -37.82 -23.07 -3.33
C PRO A 275 -38.84 -21.93 -3.21
N GLY A 276 -38.59 -20.80 -3.90
CA GLY A 276 -39.55 -19.71 -4.02
C GLY A 276 -39.82 -18.89 -2.75
N TRP A 277 -39.02 -18.99 -1.67
CA TRP A 277 -39.17 -18.13 -0.49
C TRP A 277 -39.12 -16.62 -0.81
N LEU A 278 -38.37 -16.24 -1.85
CA LEU A 278 -38.25 -14.87 -2.37
C LEU A 278 -39.29 -14.52 -3.47
N ALA A 279 -40.31 -15.35 -3.71
CA ALA A 279 -41.23 -15.22 -4.85
C ALA A 279 -42.00 -13.89 -4.95
N ARG A 280 -42.05 -13.10 -3.87
CA ARG A 280 -42.68 -11.76 -3.83
C ARG A 280 -41.70 -10.61 -3.58
N CYS A 281 -40.38 -10.86 -3.56
CA CYS A 281 -39.33 -9.86 -3.31
C CYS A 281 -38.79 -9.23 -4.60
N SER A 282 -39.67 -8.73 -5.47
CA SER A 282 -39.27 -8.16 -6.77
C SER A 282 -38.42 -6.89 -6.68
N ALA A 283 -38.35 -6.25 -5.50
CA ALA A 283 -37.52 -5.08 -5.23
C ALA A 283 -36.09 -5.41 -4.71
N LEU A 284 -35.80 -6.68 -4.42
CA LEU A 284 -34.56 -7.10 -3.76
C LEU A 284 -33.35 -6.92 -4.68
N GLN A 285 -32.38 -6.12 -4.26
CA GLN A 285 -31.15 -5.81 -5.01
C GLN A 285 -29.91 -6.47 -4.42
N SER A 286 -29.90 -6.74 -3.11
CA SER A 286 -28.77 -7.36 -2.41
C SER A 286 -29.24 -8.47 -1.47
N LEU A 287 -28.72 -9.68 -1.66
CA LEU A 287 -28.94 -10.83 -0.79
C LEU A 287 -27.59 -11.32 -0.25
N ARG A 288 -27.43 -11.32 1.07
CA ARG A 288 -26.37 -12.05 1.77
C ARG A 288 -26.97 -13.20 2.58
N VAL A 289 -26.33 -14.36 2.48
CA VAL A 289 -26.56 -15.53 3.32
C VAL A 289 -25.20 -15.99 3.86
N ASP A 290 -25.12 -16.12 5.17
CA ASP A 290 -23.97 -16.60 5.92
C ASP A 290 -24.49 -17.59 6.99
N SER A 291 -23.84 -18.75 7.12
CA SER A 291 -24.40 -19.88 7.90
C SER A 291 -23.45 -20.50 8.92
N ALA A 292 -22.24 -19.93 9.06
CA ALA A 292 -21.15 -20.52 9.85
C ALA A 292 -20.90 -22.02 9.52
N GLY A 293 -21.09 -22.41 8.25
CA GLY A 293 -20.88 -23.77 7.76
C GLY A 293 -22.04 -24.76 7.95
N ARG A 294 -23.28 -24.30 8.22
CA ARG A 294 -24.47 -25.18 8.32
C ARG A 294 -25.26 -25.37 7.03
N LEU A 295 -25.42 -24.32 6.22
CA LEU A 295 -26.21 -24.43 4.98
C LEU A 295 -25.50 -25.35 3.98
N ALA A 296 -26.12 -26.48 3.67
CA ALA A 296 -25.53 -27.57 2.87
C ALA A 296 -26.17 -27.71 1.49
N ARG A 297 -27.41 -27.22 1.29
CA ARG A 297 -28.15 -27.28 0.02
C ARG A 297 -28.85 -25.97 -0.32
N LEU A 298 -28.99 -25.70 -1.62
CA LEU A 298 -29.89 -24.70 -2.19
C LEU A 298 -30.85 -25.43 -3.13
N GLU A 299 -32.15 -25.25 -2.95
CA GLU A 299 -33.14 -25.91 -3.81
C GLU A 299 -33.34 -25.17 -5.15
N PRO A 300 -33.71 -25.87 -6.24
CA PRO A 300 -34.00 -25.23 -7.53
C PRO A 300 -35.07 -24.13 -7.40
N GLY A 301 -34.75 -22.92 -7.88
CA GLY A 301 -35.65 -21.77 -7.73
C GLY A 301 -35.65 -21.13 -6.34
N ALA A 302 -34.65 -21.36 -5.49
CA ALA A 302 -34.47 -20.61 -4.24
C ALA A 302 -34.35 -19.08 -4.44
N LEU A 303 -33.93 -18.61 -5.63
CA LEU A 303 -33.86 -17.18 -5.99
C LEU A 303 -35.10 -16.66 -6.75
N ARG A 304 -36.09 -17.52 -7.00
CA ARG A 304 -37.24 -17.20 -7.85
C ARG A 304 -38.01 -16.00 -7.31
N GLY A 305 -38.25 -15.01 -8.18
CA GLY A 305 -38.94 -13.75 -7.86
C GLY A 305 -38.02 -12.57 -7.50
N ALA A 306 -36.73 -12.80 -7.20
CA ALA A 306 -35.76 -11.74 -6.91
C ALA A 306 -35.23 -11.05 -8.20
N VAL A 307 -36.10 -10.68 -9.13
CA VAL A 307 -35.74 -10.26 -10.51
C VAL A 307 -34.86 -9.00 -10.59
N ALA A 308 -34.82 -8.18 -9.53
CA ALA A 308 -33.98 -6.99 -9.43
C ALA A 308 -32.59 -7.24 -8.79
N LEU A 309 -32.25 -8.49 -8.46
CA LEU A 309 -31.05 -8.82 -7.69
C LEU A 309 -29.77 -8.48 -8.47
N ARG A 310 -28.88 -7.72 -7.81
CA ARG A 310 -27.60 -7.23 -8.34
C ARG A 310 -26.41 -7.81 -7.59
N GLU A 311 -26.54 -8.03 -6.29
CA GLU A 311 -25.53 -8.72 -5.48
C GLU A 311 -26.13 -9.97 -4.83
N LEU A 312 -25.49 -11.12 -5.06
CA LEU A 312 -25.75 -12.36 -4.35
C LEU A 312 -24.47 -12.80 -3.64
N ARG A 313 -24.55 -13.02 -2.33
CA ARG A 313 -23.47 -13.56 -1.51
C ARG A 313 -23.98 -14.75 -0.71
N VAL A 314 -23.44 -15.94 -0.97
CA VAL A 314 -23.70 -17.15 -0.17
C VAL A 314 -22.32 -17.67 0.25
N VAL A 315 -21.89 -17.25 1.43
CA VAL A 315 -20.49 -17.30 1.88
C VAL A 315 -20.42 -18.00 3.23
N SER A 316 -19.31 -18.70 3.52
CA SER A 316 -19.12 -19.44 4.78
C SER A 316 -20.22 -20.49 5.02
N THR A 317 -20.46 -21.33 4.01
CA THR A 317 -21.47 -22.41 4.04
C THR A 317 -20.83 -23.78 3.77
N ALA A 318 -21.61 -24.86 3.89
CA ALA A 318 -21.18 -26.22 3.57
C ALA A 318 -21.51 -26.65 2.13
N LEU A 319 -22.00 -25.74 1.27
CA LEU A 319 -22.38 -26.03 -0.11
C LEU A 319 -21.28 -26.71 -0.91
N GLN A 320 -21.57 -27.93 -1.40
CA GLN A 320 -20.69 -28.73 -2.25
C GLN A 320 -21.06 -28.65 -3.74
N TYR A 321 -22.34 -28.36 -4.02
CA TYR A 321 -22.93 -28.29 -5.36
C TYR A 321 -23.94 -27.13 -5.42
N LEU A 322 -24.30 -26.72 -6.64
CA LEU A 322 -25.36 -25.75 -6.91
C LEU A 322 -26.41 -26.41 -7.83
N PRO A 323 -27.72 -26.15 -7.67
CA PRO A 323 -28.71 -26.68 -8.59
C PRO A 323 -28.55 -26.05 -9.99
N PRO A 324 -28.72 -26.81 -11.08
CA PRO A 324 -28.79 -26.25 -12.43
C PRO A 324 -29.88 -25.17 -12.53
N GLY A 325 -29.59 -24.09 -13.25
CA GLY A 325 -30.52 -22.97 -13.41
C GLY A 325 -30.74 -22.10 -12.16
N LEU A 326 -29.91 -22.23 -11.10
CA LEU A 326 -30.03 -21.41 -9.88
C LEU A 326 -30.17 -19.91 -10.16
N LEU A 327 -29.43 -19.41 -11.15
CA LEU A 327 -29.34 -17.98 -11.48
C LEU A 327 -30.32 -17.53 -12.59
N ASP A 328 -31.18 -18.42 -13.09
CA ASP A 328 -32.03 -18.16 -14.25
C ASP A 328 -33.04 -17.03 -14.04
N ASP A 329 -33.50 -16.85 -12.80
CA ASP A 329 -34.47 -15.82 -12.38
C ASP A 329 -33.82 -14.47 -12.02
N VAL A 330 -32.48 -14.35 -12.05
CA VAL A 330 -31.72 -13.15 -11.61
C VAL A 330 -30.83 -12.54 -12.73
N PRO A 331 -31.38 -12.18 -13.91
CA PRO A 331 -30.59 -11.72 -15.06
C PRO A 331 -29.89 -10.37 -14.85
N GLN A 332 -30.22 -9.62 -13.80
CA GLN A 332 -29.60 -8.34 -13.42
C GLN A 332 -28.37 -8.50 -12.50
N LEU A 333 -27.97 -9.73 -12.18
CA LEU A 333 -26.89 -10.03 -11.25
C LEU A 333 -25.54 -9.50 -11.76
N LYS A 334 -24.91 -8.62 -10.98
CA LYS A 334 -23.61 -7.98 -11.25
C LYS A 334 -22.48 -8.55 -10.41
N LEU A 335 -22.77 -9.00 -9.20
CA LEU A 335 -21.81 -9.57 -8.27
C LEU A 335 -22.34 -10.90 -7.73
N LEU A 336 -21.53 -11.95 -7.87
CA LEU A 336 -21.75 -13.25 -7.25
C LEU A 336 -20.55 -13.61 -6.35
N ASP A 337 -20.83 -13.89 -5.09
CA ASP A 337 -19.85 -14.25 -4.06
C ASP A 337 -20.23 -15.61 -3.46
N LEU A 338 -19.54 -16.65 -3.88
CA LEU A 338 -19.69 -18.04 -3.44
C LEU A 338 -18.42 -18.54 -2.75
N SER A 339 -17.71 -17.63 -2.09
CA SER A 339 -16.43 -17.92 -1.45
C SER A 339 -16.58 -18.62 -0.10
N SER A 340 -15.52 -19.31 0.33
CA SER A 340 -15.46 -20.03 1.61
C SER A 340 -16.56 -21.08 1.76
N ASN A 341 -16.80 -21.85 0.69
CA ASN A 341 -17.73 -22.97 0.66
C ASN A 341 -16.95 -24.28 0.39
N ARG A 342 -17.60 -25.32 -0.13
CA ARG A 342 -16.99 -26.62 -0.44
C ARG A 342 -17.21 -27.06 -1.89
N LEU A 343 -17.43 -26.10 -2.79
CA LEU A 343 -17.81 -26.36 -4.18
C LEU A 343 -16.71 -27.15 -4.91
N LEU A 344 -17.09 -28.29 -5.48
CA LEU A 344 -16.19 -29.17 -6.27
C LEU A 344 -16.19 -28.79 -7.75
N GLU A 345 -17.34 -28.36 -8.27
CA GLU A 345 -17.56 -27.94 -9.65
C GLU A 345 -18.69 -26.88 -9.73
N LEU A 346 -18.96 -26.39 -10.96
CA LEU A 346 -20.11 -25.51 -11.25
C LEU A 346 -20.95 -26.16 -12.37
N PRO A 347 -22.29 -26.26 -12.21
CA PRO A 347 -23.14 -26.92 -13.21
C PRO A 347 -23.07 -26.23 -14.57
N GLY A 348 -23.12 -27.03 -15.63
CA GLY A 348 -23.09 -26.54 -17.01
C GLY A 348 -24.23 -25.54 -17.29
N GLY A 349 -23.89 -24.40 -17.88
CA GLY A 349 -24.86 -23.37 -18.23
C GLY A 349 -25.33 -22.46 -17.09
N LEU A 350 -24.79 -22.58 -15.86
CA LEU A 350 -25.16 -21.78 -14.68
C LEU A 350 -25.29 -20.26 -14.94
N PHE A 351 -24.45 -19.73 -15.82
CA PHE A 351 -24.36 -18.30 -16.12
C PHE A 351 -25.11 -17.85 -17.39
N ALA A 352 -25.83 -18.76 -18.08
CA ALA A 352 -26.38 -18.53 -19.42
C ALA A 352 -27.41 -17.38 -19.52
N LYS A 353 -27.97 -16.94 -18.38
CA LYS A 353 -28.90 -15.80 -18.29
C LYS A 353 -28.33 -14.60 -17.53
N THR A 354 -27.18 -14.73 -16.85
CA THR A 354 -26.57 -13.65 -16.05
C THR A 354 -25.55 -12.84 -16.86
N ASN A 355 -25.98 -12.32 -18.01
CA ASN A 355 -25.11 -11.58 -18.95
C ASN A 355 -24.63 -10.22 -18.42
N ALA A 356 -25.08 -9.81 -17.22
CA ALA A 356 -24.66 -8.60 -16.51
C ALA A 356 -23.56 -8.84 -15.45
N LEU A 357 -23.05 -10.07 -15.30
CA LEU A 357 -22.15 -10.44 -14.21
C LEU A 357 -20.74 -9.85 -14.41
N GLU A 358 -20.40 -8.85 -13.60
CA GLU A 358 -19.13 -8.10 -13.65
C GLU A 358 -18.10 -8.65 -12.65
N SER A 359 -18.53 -9.21 -11.52
CA SER A 359 -17.65 -9.68 -10.45
C SER A 359 -18.06 -11.07 -9.96
N LEU A 360 -17.11 -12.02 -9.99
CA LEU A 360 -17.31 -13.38 -9.51
C LEU A 360 -16.21 -13.76 -8.52
N ASN A 361 -16.60 -14.17 -7.31
CA ASN A 361 -15.72 -14.68 -6.28
C ASN A 361 -16.07 -16.14 -5.96
N LEU A 362 -15.12 -17.04 -6.22
CA LEU A 362 -15.17 -18.49 -6.01
C LEU A 362 -14.02 -18.94 -5.09
N SER A 363 -13.35 -18.01 -4.41
CA SER A 363 -12.19 -18.31 -3.57
C SER A 363 -12.52 -19.21 -2.38
N SER A 364 -11.53 -19.97 -1.89
CA SER A 364 -11.68 -20.91 -0.76
C SER A 364 -12.79 -21.93 -1.00
N ASN A 365 -12.61 -22.73 -2.05
CA ASN A 365 -13.47 -23.86 -2.44
C ASN A 365 -12.59 -25.09 -2.75
N GLN A 366 -13.16 -26.12 -3.40
CA GLN A 366 -12.45 -27.35 -3.77
C GLN A 366 -12.38 -27.52 -5.30
N LEU A 367 -12.44 -26.41 -6.04
CA LEU A 367 -12.50 -26.38 -7.50
C LEU A 367 -11.18 -26.83 -8.14
N THR A 368 -11.30 -27.44 -9.32
CA THR A 368 -10.18 -27.87 -10.19
C THR A 368 -10.20 -27.10 -11.51
N GLN A 369 -9.20 -27.29 -12.39
CA GLN A 369 -9.11 -26.63 -13.71
C GLN A 369 -10.37 -26.74 -14.59
N SER A 370 -11.20 -27.75 -14.36
CA SER A 370 -12.50 -27.94 -15.03
C SER A 370 -13.39 -26.69 -14.97
N VAL A 371 -13.37 -25.95 -13.85
CA VAL A 371 -14.21 -24.76 -13.63
C VAL A 371 -13.97 -23.66 -14.67
N LEU A 372 -12.74 -23.56 -15.20
CA LEU A 372 -12.36 -22.55 -16.18
C LEU A 372 -13.19 -22.69 -17.47
N SER A 373 -13.59 -23.91 -17.83
CA SER A 373 -14.46 -24.19 -18.97
C SER A 373 -15.87 -23.62 -18.74
N SER A 374 -16.44 -23.79 -17.54
CA SER A 374 -17.74 -23.22 -17.15
C SER A 374 -17.72 -21.68 -17.09
N LEU A 375 -16.53 -21.08 -16.89
CA LEU A 375 -16.34 -19.63 -16.88
C LEU A 375 -16.08 -19.01 -18.26
N SER A 376 -15.67 -19.82 -19.26
CA SER A 376 -15.30 -19.36 -20.60
C SER A 376 -16.39 -18.53 -21.31
N ALA A 377 -17.66 -18.83 -21.03
CA ALA A 377 -18.82 -18.13 -21.62
C ALA A 377 -19.15 -16.79 -20.95
N VAL A 378 -18.59 -16.47 -19.77
CA VAL A 378 -19.02 -15.33 -18.95
C VAL A 378 -18.26 -14.06 -19.33
N THR A 379 -18.33 -13.67 -20.61
CA THR A 379 -17.50 -12.60 -21.20
C THR A 379 -17.74 -11.20 -20.64
N SER A 380 -18.75 -11.03 -19.78
CA SER A 380 -19.03 -9.80 -19.01
C SER A 380 -18.08 -9.56 -17.84
N LEU A 381 -17.32 -10.57 -17.40
CA LEU A 381 -16.49 -10.49 -16.19
C LEU A 381 -15.39 -9.41 -16.28
N VAL A 382 -15.35 -8.60 -15.23
CA VAL A 382 -14.36 -7.54 -14.97
C VAL A 382 -13.44 -7.92 -13.81
N SER A 383 -13.93 -8.71 -12.84
CA SER A 383 -13.16 -9.25 -11.73
C SER A 383 -13.48 -10.73 -11.50
N LEU A 384 -12.45 -11.57 -11.47
CA LEU A 384 -12.55 -13.00 -11.16
C LEU A 384 -11.58 -13.34 -10.03
N ASP A 385 -12.09 -13.95 -8.96
CA ASP A 385 -11.30 -14.46 -7.83
C ASP A 385 -11.53 -15.95 -7.65
N LEU A 386 -10.46 -16.74 -7.80
CA LEU A 386 -10.42 -18.19 -7.71
C LEU A 386 -9.41 -18.66 -6.65
N SER A 387 -8.93 -17.76 -5.78
CA SER A 387 -7.85 -18.07 -4.83
C SER A 387 -8.18 -19.19 -3.84
N ASN A 388 -7.18 -19.92 -3.36
CA ASN A 388 -7.35 -21.09 -2.47
C ASN A 388 -8.28 -22.16 -3.08
N ASN A 389 -7.88 -22.68 -4.25
CA ASN A 389 -8.50 -23.82 -4.96
C ASN A 389 -7.38 -24.73 -5.49
N ASN A 390 -7.70 -25.86 -6.14
CA ASN A 390 -6.70 -26.81 -6.66
C ASN A 390 -6.70 -26.83 -8.20
N LEU A 391 -6.49 -25.66 -8.81
CA LEU A 391 -6.63 -25.50 -10.26
C LEU A 391 -5.50 -26.16 -11.03
N LYS A 392 -4.23 -25.87 -10.67
CA LYS A 392 -3.03 -26.21 -11.46
C LYS A 392 -3.00 -25.52 -12.83
N ASP A 393 -1.91 -25.74 -13.56
CA ASP A 393 -1.72 -25.18 -14.90
C ASP A 393 -2.76 -25.71 -15.90
N SER A 394 -3.27 -24.82 -16.76
CA SER A 394 -4.43 -25.06 -17.64
C SER A 394 -4.20 -24.68 -19.11
N CYS A 395 -2.94 -24.45 -19.48
CA CYS A 395 -2.50 -23.98 -20.80
C CYS A 395 -1.25 -24.74 -21.27
N GLY A 396 -1.29 -26.06 -21.15
CA GLY A 396 -0.32 -26.98 -21.73
C GLY A 396 0.89 -27.34 -20.86
N SER A 397 1.81 -28.07 -21.48
CA SER A 397 3.12 -28.42 -20.90
C SER A 397 4.08 -27.23 -20.96
N LYS A 398 5.05 -27.15 -20.04
CA LYS A 398 6.14 -26.15 -20.08
C LYS A 398 7.01 -26.24 -21.34
N SER A 399 6.95 -27.34 -22.08
CA SER A 399 7.57 -27.48 -23.41
C SER A 399 6.82 -26.74 -24.53
N ASP A 400 5.51 -26.54 -24.39
CA ASP A 400 4.59 -26.15 -25.46
C ASP A 400 3.75 -24.90 -25.14
N ALA A 401 3.89 -24.34 -23.93
CA ALA A 401 3.18 -23.18 -23.39
C ALA A 401 3.29 -21.88 -24.22
N VAL A 402 4.11 -21.86 -25.29
CA VAL A 402 4.13 -20.80 -26.31
C VAL A 402 2.88 -20.85 -27.21
N ARG A 403 2.21 -22.00 -27.31
CA ARG A 403 1.09 -22.24 -28.23
C ARG A 403 -0.28 -22.32 -27.56
N GLU A 404 -0.37 -22.86 -26.35
CA GLU A 404 -1.65 -23.13 -25.68
C GLU A 404 -2.21 -21.92 -24.91
N SER A 405 -3.54 -21.89 -24.78
CA SER A 405 -4.32 -20.82 -24.14
C SER A 405 -5.30 -21.45 -23.14
N SER A 406 -5.54 -20.77 -22.03
CA SER A 406 -6.50 -21.24 -21.03
C SER A 406 -7.95 -21.11 -21.54
N PRO A 407 -8.92 -21.84 -20.96
CA PRO A 407 -10.34 -21.67 -21.29
C PRO A 407 -10.88 -20.25 -21.06
N LEU A 408 -10.17 -19.39 -20.32
CA LEU A 408 -10.55 -17.99 -20.07
C LEU A 408 -10.29 -17.06 -21.27
N GLN A 409 -9.80 -17.57 -22.41
CA GLN A 409 -9.36 -16.77 -23.58
C GLN A 409 -10.40 -15.82 -24.20
N TYR A 410 -11.67 -15.91 -23.80
CA TYR A 410 -12.77 -15.05 -24.24
C TYR A 410 -13.08 -13.88 -23.29
N LEU A 411 -12.48 -13.83 -22.08
CA LEU A 411 -12.77 -12.84 -21.03
C LEU A 411 -12.07 -11.49 -21.27
N LYS A 412 -12.31 -10.87 -22.44
CA LYS A 412 -11.64 -9.66 -22.93
C LYS A 412 -11.84 -8.41 -22.06
N LEU A 413 -12.86 -8.39 -21.21
CA LEU A 413 -13.17 -7.30 -20.28
C LEU A 413 -12.48 -7.42 -18.91
N LEU A 414 -11.81 -8.56 -18.63
CA LEU A 414 -11.26 -8.86 -17.31
C LEU A 414 -10.14 -7.87 -16.93
N ARG A 415 -10.28 -7.26 -15.75
CA ARG A 415 -9.33 -6.28 -15.18
C ARG A 415 -8.55 -6.84 -13.99
N LYS A 416 -9.17 -7.71 -13.20
CA LYS A 416 -8.58 -8.39 -12.04
C LYS A 416 -8.77 -9.90 -12.19
N LEU A 417 -7.66 -10.63 -12.19
CA LEU A 417 -7.63 -12.09 -12.11
C LEU A 417 -6.83 -12.47 -10.85
N VAL A 418 -7.46 -13.17 -9.91
CA VAL A 418 -6.81 -13.66 -8.70
C VAL A 418 -6.79 -15.17 -8.70
N LEU A 419 -5.56 -15.69 -8.70
CA LEU A 419 -5.19 -17.10 -8.75
C LEU A 419 -4.23 -17.43 -7.59
N LYS A 420 -4.23 -16.61 -6.52
CA LYS A 420 -3.43 -16.83 -5.32
C LYS A 420 -3.69 -18.22 -4.73
N ASN A 421 -2.64 -18.99 -4.41
CA ASN A 421 -2.77 -20.34 -3.83
C ASN A 421 -3.71 -21.24 -4.67
N THR A 422 -3.34 -21.46 -5.93
CA THR A 422 -4.09 -22.34 -6.87
C THR A 422 -3.24 -23.44 -7.50
N ASN A 423 -2.00 -23.61 -7.03
CA ASN A 423 -1.01 -24.60 -7.52
C ASN A 423 -0.58 -24.38 -8.99
N ILE A 424 -0.64 -23.13 -9.46
CA ILE A 424 -0.21 -22.71 -10.81
C ILE A 424 1.31 -22.47 -10.84
N SER A 425 1.95 -22.65 -12.00
CA SER A 425 3.40 -22.50 -12.19
C SER A 425 3.82 -21.85 -13.53
N MET A 426 2.89 -21.37 -14.35
CA MET A 426 3.15 -20.59 -15.58
C MET A 426 2.08 -19.49 -15.86
N ILE A 427 2.40 -18.50 -16.71
CA ILE A 427 1.45 -17.44 -17.12
C ILE A 427 0.92 -17.72 -18.53
N CYS A 428 -0.35 -18.13 -18.62
CA CYS A 428 -0.98 -18.51 -19.88
C CYS A 428 -0.99 -17.38 -20.92
N ARG A 429 -0.89 -17.77 -22.20
CA ARG A 429 -0.76 -16.84 -23.33
C ARG A 429 -1.95 -15.88 -23.46
N ASP A 430 -3.16 -16.38 -23.27
CA ASP A 430 -4.39 -15.61 -23.33
C ASP A 430 -4.50 -14.52 -22.26
N TRP A 431 -3.91 -14.73 -21.07
CA TRP A 431 -3.86 -13.70 -20.02
C TRP A 431 -2.96 -12.51 -20.43
N ARG A 432 -2.03 -12.75 -21.36
CA ARG A 432 -1.07 -11.76 -21.89
C ARG A 432 -1.54 -11.12 -23.20
N GLU A 433 -2.17 -11.88 -24.09
CA GLU A 433 -2.55 -11.45 -25.44
C GLU A 433 -4.06 -11.19 -25.61
N ASN A 434 -4.94 -11.93 -24.94
CA ASN A 434 -6.39 -11.89 -25.16
C ASN A 434 -7.15 -11.06 -24.10
N MET A 435 -6.50 -10.65 -23.01
CA MET A 435 -7.09 -9.84 -21.92
C MET A 435 -6.56 -8.40 -21.91
N PRO A 436 -6.84 -7.56 -22.94
CA PRO A 436 -6.24 -6.23 -23.10
C PRO A 436 -6.68 -5.20 -22.05
N GLN A 437 -7.65 -5.55 -21.19
CA GLN A 437 -8.12 -4.75 -20.06
C GLN A 437 -7.45 -5.13 -18.72
N LEU A 438 -6.65 -6.19 -18.67
CA LEU A 438 -6.05 -6.70 -17.43
C LEU A 438 -5.16 -5.63 -16.78
N LYS A 439 -5.25 -5.52 -15.45
CA LYS A 439 -4.45 -4.57 -14.63
C LYS A 439 -3.86 -5.23 -13.39
N THR A 440 -4.43 -6.34 -12.95
CA THR A 440 -3.99 -7.07 -11.76
C THR A 440 -4.10 -8.56 -12.01
N LEU A 441 -2.97 -9.24 -11.95
CA LEU A 441 -2.83 -10.69 -11.98
C LEU A 441 -2.16 -11.11 -10.68
N ASP A 442 -2.93 -11.63 -9.74
CA ASP A 442 -2.42 -12.09 -8.44
C ASP A 442 -2.16 -13.60 -8.50
N LEU A 443 -0.88 -13.95 -8.54
CA LEU A 443 -0.33 -15.31 -8.54
C LEU A 443 0.42 -15.60 -7.23
N THR A 444 0.10 -14.89 -6.14
CA THR A 444 0.75 -15.04 -4.83
C THR A 444 0.59 -16.47 -4.27
N ASP A 445 1.51 -16.96 -3.45
CA ASP A 445 1.44 -18.29 -2.81
C ASP A 445 1.31 -19.47 -3.83
N ASN A 446 2.05 -19.46 -4.93
CA ASN A 446 2.02 -20.49 -5.98
C ASN A 446 3.41 -21.14 -6.23
N LEU A 447 3.54 -21.93 -7.30
CA LEU A 447 4.71 -22.77 -7.61
C LEU A 447 5.62 -22.18 -8.71
N PHE A 448 5.71 -20.85 -8.82
CA PHE A 448 6.62 -20.22 -9.79
C PHE A 448 8.08 -20.28 -9.29
N GLU A 449 8.97 -20.87 -10.10
CA GLU A 449 10.42 -20.98 -9.83
C GLU A 449 11.26 -20.01 -10.68
N TYR A 450 10.73 -19.59 -11.82
CA TYR A 450 11.32 -18.64 -12.76
C TYR A 450 10.22 -17.87 -13.50
N ILE A 451 10.59 -16.77 -14.18
CA ILE A 451 9.71 -15.96 -15.02
C ILE A 451 10.47 -15.61 -16.32
N THR A 452 9.85 -15.81 -17.48
CA THR A 452 10.45 -15.57 -18.79
C THR A 452 10.27 -14.11 -19.27
N PHE A 453 10.96 -13.70 -20.34
CA PHE A 453 10.66 -12.45 -21.03
C PHE A 453 9.25 -12.42 -21.67
N ALA A 454 8.71 -13.56 -22.09
CA ALA A 454 7.36 -13.67 -22.63
C ALA A 454 6.29 -13.36 -21.56
N ASP A 455 6.51 -13.82 -20.33
CA ASP A 455 5.62 -13.59 -19.18
C ASP A 455 5.46 -12.11 -18.80
N MET A 456 6.38 -11.24 -19.25
CA MET A 456 6.37 -9.80 -18.98
C MET A 456 5.71 -8.97 -20.11
N GLN A 457 5.39 -9.59 -21.24
CA GLN A 457 4.83 -8.94 -22.43
C GLN A 457 3.30 -9.06 -22.46
N PHE A 458 2.63 -8.03 -21.92
CA PHE A 458 1.17 -7.90 -21.97
C PHE A 458 0.72 -6.95 -23.08
N TYR A 459 -0.19 -7.40 -23.93
CA TYR A 459 -0.72 -6.69 -25.09
C TYR A 459 -2.03 -5.97 -24.74
N GLY A 460 -2.00 -5.17 -23.68
CA GLY A 460 -3.10 -4.33 -23.21
C GLY A 460 -2.76 -2.83 -23.20
N THR A 461 -3.75 -1.96 -23.10
CA THR A 461 -3.55 -0.49 -23.08
C THR A 461 -3.14 0.05 -21.70
N ALA A 462 -3.01 -0.82 -20.70
CA ALA A 462 -2.64 -0.46 -19.33
C ALA A 462 -1.43 -1.28 -18.86
N ASP A 463 -0.72 -0.76 -17.86
CA ASP A 463 0.26 -1.55 -17.11
C ASP A 463 -0.44 -2.64 -16.29
N VAL A 464 0.14 -3.83 -16.25
CA VAL A 464 -0.37 -4.99 -15.52
C VAL A 464 0.51 -5.22 -14.29
N SER A 465 -0.07 -5.12 -13.09
CA SER A 465 0.60 -5.56 -11.86
C SER A 465 0.48 -7.08 -11.75
N VAL A 466 1.61 -7.77 -11.77
CA VAL A 466 1.69 -9.24 -11.62
C VAL A 466 2.29 -9.50 -10.24
N ASP A 467 1.49 -9.96 -9.29
CA ASP A 467 1.97 -10.30 -7.95
C ASP A 467 2.39 -11.78 -7.87
N LEU A 468 3.65 -11.99 -7.50
CA LEU A 468 4.34 -13.27 -7.40
C LEU A 468 4.98 -13.39 -6.00
N GLN A 469 4.47 -12.68 -5.00
CA GLN A 469 4.86 -12.88 -3.61
C GLN A 469 4.63 -14.33 -3.18
N ARG A 470 5.44 -14.79 -2.21
CA ARG A 470 5.41 -16.13 -1.60
C ARG A 470 5.47 -17.29 -2.61
N ASN A 471 6.06 -17.03 -3.78
CA ASN A 471 6.55 -18.01 -4.74
C ASN A 471 8.07 -18.23 -4.55
N ASN A 472 8.65 -19.21 -5.24
CA ASN A 472 10.08 -19.54 -5.22
C ASN A 472 10.85 -18.97 -6.43
N VAL A 473 10.44 -17.81 -6.98
CA VAL A 473 11.02 -17.24 -8.20
C VAL A 473 12.49 -16.87 -7.96
N SER A 474 13.39 -17.68 -8.52
CA SER A 474 14.84 -17.55 -8.37
C SER A 474 15.53 -17.03 -9.64
N VAL A 475 14.89 -17.16 -10.81
CA VAL A 475 15.46 -16.77 -12.11
C VAL A 475 14.50 -15.86 -12.88
N LEU A 476 15.04 -14.84 -13.55
CA LEU A 476 14.40 -14.20 -14.70
C LEU A 476 15.08 -14.73 -15.96
N GLU A 477 14.39 -15.61 -16.67
CA GLU A 477 14.93 -16.38 -17.79
C GLU A 477 14.76 -15.61 -19.10
N TYR A 478 15.88 -15.23 -19.70
CA TYR A 478 15.95 -14.47 -20.96
C TYR A 478 16.99 -15.13 -21.87
N THR A 479 16.63 -15.33 -23.14
CA THR A 479 17.55 -15.63 -24.25
C THR A 479 18.20 -14.36 -24.80
N ARG A 480 19.13 -14.46 -25.76
CA ARG A 480 19.72 -13.26 -26.40
C ARG A 480 18.68 -12.52 -27.22
N GLU A 481 17.80 -13.27 -27.86
CA GLU A 481 16.70 -12.84 -28.71
C GLU A 481 15.68 -12.05 -27.87
N ASP A 482 15.47 -12.46 -26.61
CA ASP A 482 14.73 -11.69 -25.60
C ASP A 482 15.44 -10.41 -25.19
N TYR A 483 16.75 -10.45 -24.86
CA TYR A 483 17.50 -9.22 -24.56
C TYR A 483 17.49 -8.22 -25.71
N LYS A 484 17.74 -8.68 -26.94
CA LYS A 484 17.68 -7.85 -28.15
C LYS A 484 16.31 -7.22 -28.30
N SER A 485 15.26 -8.00 -28.06
CA SER A 485 13.88 -7.51 -28.08
C SER A 485 13.61 -6.49 -26.97
N ALA A 486 14.19 -6.66 -25.79
CA ALA A 486 14.04 -5.74 -24.67
C ALA A 486 14.78 -4.41 -24.88
N VAL A 487 15.99 -4.41 -25.45
CA VAL A 487 16.75 -3.17 -25.68
C VAL A 487 16.41 -2.45 -26.98
N ASN A 488 15.77 -3.12 -27.95
CA ASN A 488 15.35 -2.48 -29.20
C ASN A 488 14.36 -1.34 -28.95
N LEU A 489 14.77 -0.11 -29.27
CA LEU A 489 14.00 1.12 -29.06
C LEU A 489 12.66 1.14 -29.81
N ASP A 490 12.58 0.48 -30.96
CA ASP A 490 11.36 0.38 -31.79
C ASP A 490 10.31 -0.57 -31.16
N LYS A 491 10.75 -1.49 -30.28
CA LYS A 491 9.83 -2.33 -29.51
C LYS A 491 9.32 -1.57 -28.27
N PRO A 492 8.00 -1.71 -27.93
CA PRO A 492 7.41 -1.05 -26.78
C PRO A 492 8.02 -1.54 -25.47
N ALA A 493 7.95 -0.69 -24.44
CA ALA A 493 8.38 -1.05 -23.09
C ALA A 493 7.51 -2.16 -22.49
N LEU A 494 8.10 -2.97 -21.60
CA LEU A 494 7.39 -3.99 -20.84
C LEU A 494 6.27 -3.35 -20.00
N ARG A 495 5.05 -3.86 -20.14
CA ARG A 495 3.86 -3.39 -19.40
C ARG A 495 3.61 -4.15 -18.10
N ALA A 496 4.37 -5.22 -17.83
CA ALA A 496 4.33 -5.93 -16.55
C ALA A 496 5.10 -5.19 -15.45
N ARG A 497 4.46 -5.04 -14.28
CA ARG A 497 5.11 -4.74 -13.00
C ARG A 497 5.12 -5.99 -12.15
N LEU A 498 6.25 -6.68 -12.10
CA LEU A 498 6.43 -7.87 -11.26
C LEU A 498 6.63 -7.46 -9.78
N VAL A 499 5.80 -7.99 -8.89
CA VAL A 499 5.98 -7.87 -7.43
C VAL A 499 6.51 -9.22 -6.92
N LEU A 500 7.73 -9.24 -6.42
CA LEU A 500 8.43 -10.46 -5.99
C LEU A 500 8.77 -10.36 -4.49
N SER A 501 8.53 -11.42 -3.72
CA SER A 501 9.10 -11.56 -2.36
C SER A 501 10.43 -12.29 -2.34
N SER A 502 10.66 -13.16 -3.33
CA SER A 502 11.87 -13.96 -3.43
C SER A 502 13.04 -13.12 -3.93
N ARG A 503 14.24 -13.53 -3.50
CA ARG A 503 15.51 -12.98 -3.94
C ARG A 503 16.03 -13.85 -5.09
N LEU A 504 16.32 -13.24 -6.24
CA LEU A 504 16.87 -13.95 -7.40
C LEU A 504 18.26 -14.54 -7.10
N ARG A 505 18.64 -15.63 -7.77
CA ARG A 505 20.04 -16.03 -7.89
C ARG A 505 20.72 -15.13 -8.93
N CYS A 506 21.89 -14.59 -8.60
CA CYS A 506 22.65 -13.73 -9.50
C CYS A 506 24.04 -14.32 -9.76
N ASP A 507 23.95 -15.46 -10.44
CA ASP A 507 24.99 -16.14 -11.20
C ASP A 507 24.66 -16.00 -12.70
N CYS A 508 25.42 -16.67 -13.59
CA CYS A 508 25.23 -16.61 -15.04
C CYS A 508 23.83 -16.93 -15.60
N HIS A 509 22.87 -17.43 -14.82
CA HIS A 509 21.54 -17.81 -15.33
C HIS A 509 20.59 -16.64 -15.53
N VAL A 510 20.61 -15.61 -14.67
CA VAL A 510 19.72 -14.42 -14.80
C VAL A 510 20.28 -13.38 -15.76
N TYR A 511 20.77 -13.86 -16.89
CA TYR A 511 21.67 -13.06 -17.68
C TYR A 511 20.96 -11.96 -18.44
N TRP A 512 20.33 -12.30 -19.56
CA TRP A 512 19.89 -11.31 -20.53
C TRP A 512 18.86 -10.31 -19.96
N ALA A 513 18.23 -10.67 -18.84
CA ALA A 513 17.49 -9.79 -17.96
C ALA A 513 18.28 -8.53 -17.53
N ALA A 514 19.42 -8.65 -16.84
CA ALA A 514 19.97 -7.50 -16.10
C ALA A 514 20.65 -6.39 -16.93
N ARG A 515 20.95 -6.57 -18.23
CA ARG A 515 21.40 -5.49 -19.14
C ARG A 515 20.36 -5.09 -20.16
N ALA A 516 19.28 -5.85 -20.33
CA ALA A 516 18.01 -5.20 -20.62
C ALA A 516 17.70 -4.15 -19.53
N PHE A 517 17.83 -4.51 -18.24
CA PHE A 517 17.63 -3.56 -17.13
C PHE A 517 18.78 -2.57 -16.84
N HIS A 518 19.97 -2.74 -17.43
CA HIS A 518 21.10 -1.78 -17.32
C HIS A 518 21.10 -0.78 -18.47
N GLU A 519 20.91 -1.26 -19.70
CA GLU A 519 20.91 -0.42 -20.91
C GLU A 519 19.56 0.29 -21.10
N ARG A 520 18.44 -0.34 -20.70
CA ARG A 520 17.09 0.23 -20.79
C ARG A 520 16.33 0.12 -19.45
N PRO A 521 16.82 0.76 -18.35
CA PRO A 521 16.27 0.62 -16.99
C PRO A 521 14.79 1.00 -16.84
N ALA A 522 14.22 1.75 -17.79
CA ALA A 522 12.78 2.03 -17.87
C ALA A 522 11.91 0.77 -18.07
N HIS A 523 12.49 -0.40 -18.37
CA HIS A 523 11.76 -1.66 -18.58
C HIS A 523 11.39 -2.40 -17.29
N ALA A 524 11.77 -1.88 -16.12
CA ALA A 524 11.42 -2.46 -14.83
C ALA A 524 10.75 -1.42 -13.92
N PRO A 525 9.40 -1.42 -13.80
CA PRO A 525 8.70 -0.58 -12.83
C PRO A 525 9.06 -0.91 -11.37
N LEU A 526 9.62 -2.10 -11.14
CA LEU A 526 10.32 -2.52 -9.92
C LEU A 526 11.63 -3.17 -10.34
N VAL A 527 12.78 -2.56 -10.00
CA VAL A 527 14.08 -3.17 -10.32
C VAL A 527 14.28 -4.42 -9.45
N PRO A 528 14.40 -5.63 -10.03
CA PRO A 528 14.45 -6.86 -9.23
C PRO A 528 15.67 -6.91 -8.31
N ARG A 529 15.68 -7.85 -7.35
CA ARG A 529 16.76 -7.99 -6.39
C ARG A 529 17.17 -9.45 -6.19
N CYS A 530 18.47 -9.68 -6.02
CA CYS A 530 19.06 -11.01 -5.88
C CYS A 530 19.25 -11.39 -4.40
N ALA A 531 20.18 -12.30 -4.08
CA ALA A 531 20.44 -12.74 -2.70
C ALA A 531 21.14 -11.71 -1.78
N ASP A 532 22.07 -10.88 -2.25
CA ASP A 532 22.95 -9.97 -1.50
C ASP A 532 22.36 -8.55 -1.18
N GLY A 533 22.63 -7.49 -1.95
CA GLY A 533 22.51 -6.07 -1.53
C GLY A 533 21.71 -5.10 -2.44
N SER A 534 22.11 -4.96 -3.70
CA SER A 534 21.82 -3.84 -4.64
C SER A 534 20.49 -3.98 -5.46
N PRO A 535 20.33 -3.33 -6.64
CA PRO A 535 19.24 -3.55 -7.63
C PRO A 535 19.71 -4.14 -8.98
N LEU A 536 18.93 -5.05 -9.60
CA LEU A 536 19.35 -5.98 -10.67
C LEU A 536 20.30 -5.41 -11.74
N GLY A 537 20.01 -4.25 -12.35
CA GLY A 537 20.88 -3.67 -13.38
C GLY A 537 22.26 -3.16 -12.96
N ARG A 538 22.75 -3.33 -11.71
CA ARG A 538 23.92 -2.57 -11.21
C ARG A 538 25.26 -2.85 -11.92
N ALA A 539 25.64 -4.10 -12.16
CA ALA A 539 27.04 -4.45 -12.47
C ALA A 539 27.29 -5.62 -13.46
N PRO A 540 26.60 -5.73 -14.63
CA PRO A 540 26.70 -6.80 -15.65
C PRO A 540 28.02 -7.55 -15.95
N ALA A 541 29.19 -7.04 -15.57
CA ALA A 541 30.49 -7.63 -15.90
C ALA A 541 31.08 -8.59 -14.85
N ALA A 542 30.60 -8.59 -13.61
CA ALA A 542 31.26 -9.16 -12.43
C ALA A 542 30.89 -10.63 -12.06
N LEU A 543 30.27 -11.39 -12.98
CA LEU A 543 29.19 -12.31 -12.61
C LEU A 543 29.27 -13.61 -13.38
N GLU A 544 29.47 -14.69 -12.66
CA GLU A 544 29.96 -15.93 -13.24
C GLU A 544 29.22 -17.10 -12.62
N CYS A 545 28.95 -18.12 -13.42
CA CYS A 545 28.73 -19.45 -12.85
C CYS A 545 30.10 -20.08 -12.58
N ALA A 546 30.20 -20.80 -11.47
CA ALA A 546 31.37 -21.65 -11.21
C ALA A 546 31.47 -22.76 -12.28
N GLY A 547 32.70 -23.18 -12.59
CA GLY A 547 32.96 -24.12 -13.68
C GLY A 547 33.09 -23.42 -15.04
N ALA A 548 32.56 -24.07 -16.08
CA ALA A 548 32.76 -23.69 -17.48
C ALA A 548 31.42 -23.80 -18.26
N PRO A 549 31.27 -23.14 -19.42
CA PRO A 549 30.06 -23.26 -20.23
C PRO A 549 29.80 -24.70 -20.70
N PRO A 550 28.55 -25.04 -21.06
CA PRO A 550 28.21 -26.32 -21.68
C PRO A 550 29.18 -26.67 -22.83
N GLY A 551 29.71 -27.90 -22.79
CA GLY A 551 30.70 -28.38 -23.76
C GLY A 551 32.17 -28.08 -23.44
N VAL A 552 32.48 -27.24 -22.44
CA VAL A 552 33.85 -27.00 -21.95
C VAL A 552 34.08 -27.75 -20.63
N ARG A 553 35.25 -28.38 -20.47
CA ARG A 553 35.67 -29.03 -19.22
C ARG A 553 36.83 -28.27 -18.58
N CYS A 554 36.77 -28.09 -17.27
CA CYS A 554 37.84 -27.51 -16.47
C CYS A 554 38.30 -28.52 -15.42
N ALA A 555 39.61 -28.69 -15.28
CA ALA A 555 40.23 -29.70 -14.42
C ALA A 555 41.14 -29.07 -13.35
N ALA A 556 41.26 -29.77 -12.22
CA ALA A 556 42.26 -29.44 -11.21
C ALA A 556 43.68 -29.43 -11.82
N PRO A 557 44.59 -28.55 -11.38
CA PRO A 557 44.49 -27.70 -10.18
C PRO A 557 43.91 -26.29 -10.43
N CYS A 558 43.29 -26.04 -11.59
CA CYS A 558 42.67 -24.74 -11.90
C CYS A 558 41.17 -24.74 -11.57
N ALA A 559 40.67 -23.61 -11.06
CA ALA A 559 39.25 -23.34 -10.94
C ALA A 559 38.80 -22.46 -12.11
N CYS A 560 37.74 -22.85 -12.81
CA CYS A 560 37.11 -21.99 -13.81
C CYS A 560 35.88 -21.29 -13.24
N ALA A 561 35.60 -20.12 -13.80
CA ALA A 561 34.34 -19.41 -13.69
C ALA A 561 34.01 -18.82 -15.07
N TRP A 562 32.75 -18.84 -15.48
CA TRP A 562 32.36 -18.32 -16.78
C TRP A 562 31.25 -17.28 -16.67
N ARG A 563 31.52 -16.14 -17.31
CA ARG A 563 30.53 -15.12 -17.64
C ARG A 563 30.33 -15.21 -19.14
N PRO A 564 29.15 -15.55 -19.66
CA PRO A 564 28.97 -15.51 -21.10
C PRO A 564 29.00 -14.07 -21.67
N GLY A 565 28.71 -13.91 -22.97
CA GLY A 565 28.69 -12.62 -23.68
C GLY A 565 28.84 -12.82 -25.19
N GLU A 566 28.86 -11.72 -25.96
CA GLU A 566 29.04 -11.80 -27.43
C GLU A 566 30.30 -12.55 -27.84
N ARG A 567 31.33 -12.41 -27.00
CA ARG A 567 32.27 -13.49 -26.71
C ARG A 567 32.09 -13.86 -25.24
N ALA A 568 32.01 -15.15 -24.95
CA ALA A 568 31.93 -15.61 -23.57
C ALA A 568 33.28 -15.38 -22.89
N VAL A 569 33.30 -14.81 -21.69
CA VAL A 569 34.52 -14.63 -20.91
C VAL A 569 34.73 -15.85 -20.00
N LEU A 570 35.73 -16.64 -20.33
CA LEU A 570 36.15 -17.79 -19.53
C LEU A 570 37.32 -17.38 -18.63
N ARG A 571 37.05 -17.32 -17.33
CA ARG A 571 38.02 -16.96 -16.30
C ARG A 571 38.64 -18.22 -15.72
N VAL A 572 39.94 -18.37 -15.89
CA VAL A 572 40.70 -19.56 -15.47
C VAL A 572 41.65 -19.14 -14.35
N ARG A 573 41.36 -19.57 -13.12
CA ARG A 573 42.07 -19.17 -11.90
C ARG A 573 42.90 -20.35 -11.39
N CYS A 574 44.22 -20.25 -11.55
CA CYS A 574 45.18 -21.28 -11.14
C CYS A 574 46.15 -20.73 -10.08
N GLU A 575 45.70 -19.83 -9.21
CA GLU A 575 46.58 -19.10 -8.30
C GLU A 575 47.08 -20.01 -7.16
N GLY A 576 48.40 -20.05 -6.94
CA GLY A 576 49.03 -20.96 -5.97
C GLY A 576 49.09 -22.43 -6.37
N ALA A 577 48.60 -22.80 -7.56
CA ALA A 577 48.45 -24.18 -8.05
C ALA A 577 49.77 -24.94 -8.39
N ALA A 578 50.91 -24.52 -7.83
CA ALA A 578 52.26 -25.07 -8.03
C ALA A 578 52.70 -25.26 -9.51
N LEU A 579 52.08 -24.51 -10.45
CA LEU A 579 52.31 -24.68 -11.88
C LEU A 579 53.72 -24.25 -12.28
N ARG A 580 54.41 -25.10 -13.05
CA ARG A 580 55.76 -24.82 -13.58
C ARG A 580 55.75 -24.04 -14.90
N SER A 581 54.65 -24.06 -15.66
CA SER A 581 54.49 -23.32 -16.92
C SER A 581 53.06 -22.82 -17.14
N ALA A 582 52.91 -21.75 -17.92
CA ALA A 582 51.59 -21.23 -18.32
C ALA A 582 50.82 -22.20 -19.24
N ARG A 583 51.52 -23.07 -19.99
CA ARG A 583 50.88 -24.12 -20.81
C ARG A 583 50.12 -25.14 -19.96
N ALA A 584 50.62 -25.47 -18.76
CA ALA A 584 49.90 -26.36 -17.85
C ALA A 584 48.55 -25.76 -17.37
N ALA A 585 48.47 -24.43 -17.23
CA ALA A 585 47.23 -23.73 -16.89
C ALA A 585 46.19 -23.79 -18.02
N LEU A 586 46.64 -23.67 -19.28
CA LEU A 586 45.77 -23.78 -20.46
C LEU A 586 45.34 -25.24 -20.71
N ALA A 587 46.23 -26.21 -20.50
CA ALA A 587 45.92 -27.64 -20.61
C ALA A 587 44.89 -28.12 -19.57
N ALA A 588 44.72 -27.41 -18.46
CA ALA A 588 43.66 -27.68 -17.49
C ALA A 588 42.25 -27.38 -18.02
N VAL A 589 42.11 -26.73 -19.19
CA VAL A 589 40.81 -26.38 -19.78
C VAL A 589 40.67 -26.97 -21.19
N HIS A 590 39.72 -27.89 -21.33
CA HIS A 590 39.41 -28.54 -22.60
C HIS A 590 38.17 -27.88 -23.22
N ALA A 591 38.39 -27.05 -24.24
CA ALA A 591 37.35 -26.38 -25.01
C ALA A 591 37.26 -26.94 -26.45
N PRO A 592 36.06 -26.96 -27.06
CA PRO A 592 35.91 -27.38 -28.46
C PRO A 592 36.58 -26.37 -29.42
N ARG A 593 37.11 -26.86 -30.54
CA ARG A 593 37.68 -26.02 -31.59
C ARG A 593 36.60 -25.07 -32.12
N GLY A 594 36.91 -23.78 -32.22
CA GLY A 594 35.98 -22.74 -32.67
C GLY A 594 35.15 -22.05 -31.58
N LEU A 595 35.37 -22.36 -30.29
CA LEU A 595 34.70 -21.64 -29.19
C LEU A 595 35.06 -20.14 -29.20
N ALA A 596 34.13 -19.30 -29.66
CA ALA A 596 34.25 -17.85 -29.62
C ALA A 596 34.10 -17.32 -28.18
N ALA A 597 35.21 -17.38 -27.44
CA ALA A 597 35.36 -16.94 -26.06
C ALA A 597 36.64 -16.11 -25.89
N ASP A 598 36.57 -15.07 -25.07
CA ASP A 598 37.75 -14.32 -24.61
C ASP A 598 38.23 -14.93 -23.28
N TRP A 599 39.54 -15.04 -23.08
CA TRP A 599 40.14 -15.79 -21.98
C TRP A 599 40.86 -14.88 -20.99
N GLU A 600 40.53 -15.00 -19.71
CA GLU A 600 41.22 -14.28 -18.62
C GLU A 600 41.91 -15.30 -17.69
N LEU A 601 43.24 -15.30 -17.67
CA LEU A 601 44.07 -16.32 -17.02
C LEU A 601 44.83 -15.76 -15.82
N TYR A 602 44.54 -16.28 -14.62
CA TYR A 602 45.10 -15.81 -13.34
C TYR A 602 46.12 -16.83 -12.80
N LEU A 603 47.39 -16.43 -12.77
CA LEU A 603 48.54 -17.31 -12.49
C LEU A 603 49.37 -16.88 -11.26
N ALA A 604 48.83 -16.07 -10.35
CA ALA A 604 49.58 -15.59 -9.18
C ALA A 604 50.13 -16.75 -8.31
N ASN A 605 51.18 -16.48 -7.55
CA ASN A 605 51.78 -17.40 -6.56
C ASN A 605 52.22 -18.80 -7.07
N ASN A 606 52.34 -19.01 -8.38
CA ASN A 606 52.92 -20.24 -8.95
C ASN A 606 54.44 -20.16 -9.09
N SER A 607 55.10 -21.31 -8.96
CA SER A 607 56.52 -21.54 -9.29
C SER A 607 56.75 -21.69 -10.80
N ILE A 608 56.14 -20.82 -11.61
CA ILE A 608 56.41 -20.74 -13.04
C ILE A 608 57.89 -20.37 -13.19
N GLU A 609 58.57 -21.02 -14.13
CA GLU A 609 60.02 -20.84 -14.33
C GLU A 609 60.41 -19.36 -14.50
N ARG A 610 61.66 -19.04 -14.14
CA ARG A 610 62.17 -17.66 -13.91
C ARG A 610 62.29 -16.79 -15.19
N VAL A 611 61.65 -17.23 -16.26
CA VAL A 611 61.48 -16.58 -17.56
C VAL A 611 60.06 -16.88 -18.02
N LEU A 612 59.18 -15.88 -17.99
CA LEU A 612 57.76 -16.07 -18.33
C LEU A 612 57.57 -16.07 -19.85
N ASP A 613 57.50 -17.26 -20.46
CA ASP A 613 57.26 -17.42 -21.90
C ASP A 613 55.77 -17.27 -22.26
N LEU A 614 55.44 -16.17 -22.94
CA LEU A 614 54.12 -15.91 -23.52
C LEU A 614 54.16 -15.85 -25.06
N ARG A 615 55.22 -16.36 -25.70
CA ARG A 615 55.36 -16.28 -27.16
C ARG A 615 54.27 -17.04 -27.90
N ASN A 616 53.89 -16.53 -29.08
CA ASN A 616 52.87 -17.09 -29.97
C ASN A 616 51.51 -17.30 -29.28
N ASN A 617 51.03 -16.28 -28.58
CA ASN A 617 49.69 -16.22 -27.97
C ASN A 617 48.88 -15.04 -28.57
N SER A 618 47.65 -14.84 -28.09
CA SER A 618 46.75 -13.77 -28.56
C SER A 618 46.73 -12.52 -27.68
N VAL A 619 47.85 -12.18 -27.00
CA VAL A 619 47.91 -10.99 -26.12
C VAL A 619 47.87 -9.71 -26.96
N SER A 620 46.75 -8.99 -26.92
CA SER A 620 46.53 -7.78 -27.72
C SER A 620 46.79 -6.47 -26.98
N SER A 621 46.71 -6.45 -25.65
CA SER A 621 46.98 -5.25 -24.85
C SER A 621 47.48 -5.59 -23.45
N LEU A 622 48.22 -4.65 -22.83
CA LEU A 622 48.82 -4.81 -21.50
C LEU A 622 48.77 -3.48 -20.74
N SER A 623 48.37 -3.51 -19.46
CA SER A 623 48.42 -2.32 -18.61
C SER A 623 49.86 -1.96 -18.23
N ALA A 624 50.12 -0.68 -17.94
CA ALA A 624 51.44 -0.24 -17.47
C ALA A 624 51.86 -0.88 -16.13
N ARG A 625 50.92 -1.40 -15.32
CA ARG A 625 51.21 -2.15 -14.09
C ARG A 625 51.60 -3.60 -14.41
N SER A 626 50.87 -4.23 -15.34
CA SER A 626 51.16 -5.58 -15.85
C SER A 626 52.54 -5.63 -16.52
N ALA A 627 52.82 -4.68 -17.42
CA ALA A 627 54.12 -4.53 -18.10
C ALA A 627 55.29 -4.48 -17.10
N ARG A 628 55.16 -3.68 -16.03
CA ARG A 628 56.19 -3.58 -14.97
C ARG A 628 56.41 -4.91 -14.22
N GLN A 629 55.38 -5.75 -14.07
CA GLN A 629 55.52 -7.07 -13.44
C GLN A 629 56.10 -8.12 -14.39
N LEU A 630 55.72 -8.11 -15.68
CA LEU A 630 56.29 -8.97 -16.72
C LEU A 630 57.79 -8.73 -16.89
N VAL A 631 58.20 -7.46 -17.00
CA VAL A 631 59.61 -7.06 -17.15
C VAL A 631 60.43 -7.43 -15.91
N ARG A 632 59.92 -7.19 -14.69
CA ARG A 632 60.58 -7.61 -13.43
C ARG A 632 60.77 -9.13 -13.30
N ARG A 633 60.05 -9.94 -14.07
CA ARG A 633 60.21 -11.41 -14.17
C ARG A 633 60.86 -11.87 -15.47
N GLY A 634 61.37 -10.93 -16.29
CA GLY A 634 62.08 -11.20 -17.54
C GLY A 634 61.29 -12.04 -18.53
N ALA A 635 60.09 -11.60 -18.90
CA ALA A 635 59.20 -12.30 -19.84
C ALA A 635 59.68 -12.29 -21.30
N TRP A 636 59.15 -13.25 -22.09
CA TRP A 636 59.15 -13.27 -23.54
C TRP A 636 57.72 -13.04 -24.08
N LEU A 637 57.55 -12.25 -25.15
CA LEU A 637 56.24 -11.78 -25.65
C LEU A 637 56.12 -11.77 -27.19
N ALA A 638 57.13 -12.22 -27.95
CA ALA A 638 57.10 -12.25 -29.42
C ALA A 638 55.93 -13.08 -30.01
N GLY A 639 55.52 -12.77 -31.24
CA GLY A 639 54.40 -13.46 -31.90
C GLY A 639 53.02 -13.22 -31.27
N ASN A 640 52.83 -12.08 -30.57
CA ASN A 640 51.54 -11.64 -30.04
C ASN A 640 51.01 -10.40 -30.81
N PRO A 641 49.68 -10.24 -30.98
CA PRO A 641 49.07 -9.16 -31.78
C PRO A 641 48.96 -7.82 -31.01
N LEU A 642 50.09 -7.26 -30.57
CA LEU A 642 50.15 -6.15 -29.59
C LEU A 642 49.67 -4.79 -30.16
N HIS A 643 48.64 -4.18 -29.57
CA HIS A 643 48.10 -2.89 -30.01
C HIS A 643 48.94 -1.70 -29.47
N CYS A 644 49.70 -1.05 -30.34
CA CYS A 644 50.68 -0.01 -29.99
C CYS A 644 50.16 1.45 -30.07
N GLY A 645 48.86 1.67 -29.83
CA GLY A 645 48.23 3.00 -29.87
C GLY A 645 48.58 3.92 -28.67
N CYS A 646 48.08 5.16 -28.70
CA CYS A 646 48.38 6.19 -27.70
C CYS A 646 48.07 5.77 -26.25
N GLY A 647 46.94 5.08 -26.01
CA GLY A 647 46.56 4.55 -24.69
C GLY A 647 47.50 3.49 -24.10
N ALA A 648 48.49 3.01 -24.87
CA ALA A 648 49.48 2.02 -24.43
C ALA A 648 50.86 2.63 -24.13
N ALA A 649 51.06 3.94 -24.26
CA ALA A 649 52.39 4.59 -24.18
C ALA A 649 53.22 4.18 -22.95
N ASP A 650 52.65 4.25 -21.74
CA ASP A 650 53.29 3.87 -20.48
C ASP A 650 53.66 2.38 -20.40
N ALA A 651 52.87 1.52 -21.03
CA ALA A 651 53.15 0.08 -21.09
C ALA A 651 54.25 -0.21 -22.11
N LEU A 652 54.20 0.41 -23.29
CA LEU A 652 55.20 0.28 -24.36
C LEU A 652 56.58 0.73 -23.91
N ALA A 653 56.68 1.86 -23.20
CA ALA A 653 57.93 2.36 -22.64
C ALA A 653 58.60 1.34 -21.70
N VAL A 654 57.79 0.70 -20.84
CA VAL A 654 58.26 -0.35 -19.92
C VAL A 654 58.66 -1.63 -20.67
N LEU A 655 57.83 -2.12 -21.60
CA LEU A 655 58.08 -3.37 -22.31
C LEU A 655 59.36 -3.31 -23.16
N ARG A 656 59.64 -2.17 -23.80
CA ARG A 656 60.92 -1.94 -24.51
C ARG A 656 62.14 -2.05 -23.61
N ALA A 657 62.03 -1.56 -22.37
CA ALA A 657 63.14 -1.47 -21.44
C ALA A 657 63.51 -2.80 -20.76
N GLY A 658 62.78 -3.91 -21.00
CA GLY A 658 63.15 -5.19 -20.39
C GLY A 658 62.29 -6.43 -20.70
N LEU A 659 61.61 -6.49 -21.86
CA LEU A 659 61.28 -7.79 -22.45
C LEU A 659 62.56 -8.45 -22.97
N ARG A 660 62.71 -9.76 -22.74
CA ARG A 660 63.90 -10.51 -23.20
C ARG A 660 63.95 -10.71 -24.71
N ASP A 661 62.82 -10.54 -25.40
CA ASP A 661 62.66 -10.65 -26.86
C ASP A 661 62.05 -9.36 -27.46
N ALA A 662 62.33 -8.20 -26.86
CA ALA A 662 61.84 -6.89 -27.32
C ALA A 662 62.09 -6.59 -28.82
N ALA A 663 63.11 -7.21 -29.42
CA ALA A 663 63.45 -7.11 -30.83
C ALA A 663 62.59 -8.00 -31.76
N ALA A 664 62.01 -9.09 -31.23
CA ALA A 664 61.14 -10.02 -31.97
C ALA A 664 59.64 -9.81 -31.68
N ALA A 665 59.30 -8.97 -30.70
CA ALA A 665 57.94 -8.51 -30.47
C ALA A 665 57.52 -7.48 -31.53
N THR A 666 56.32 -7.64 -32.09
CA THR A 666 55.75 -6.76 -33.12
C THR A 666 54.42 -6.18 -32.66
N CYS A 667 54.15 -4.95 -33.09
CA CYS A 667 52.84 -4.33 -33.00
C CYS A 667 51.86 -4.96 -34.00
N LEU A 668 50.56 -4.75 -33.78
CA LEU A 668 49.50 -4.99 -34.77
C LEU A 668 49.84 -4.20 -36.05
N GLY A 669 49.93 -4.89 -37.19
CA GLY A 669 50.49 -4.34 -38.43
C GLY A 669 52.00 -4.60 -38.66
N GLY A 670 52.64 -5.41 -37.82
CA GLY A 670 54.00 -5.96 -38.06
C GLY A 670 55.18 -5.06 -37.66
N ALA A 671 54.96 -3.80 -37.31
CA ALA A 671 56.03 -2.88 -36.91
C ALA A 671 56.75 -3.37 -35.63
N PRO A 672 58.10 -3.38 -35.58
CA PRO A 672 58.85 -3.89 -34.43
C PRO A 672 58.65 -3.03 -33.17
N LEU A 673 58.42 -3.68 -32.02
CA LEU A 673 58.06 -3.02 -30.76
C LEU A 673 59.08 -1.96 -30.33
N ALA A 674 60.38 -2.23 -30.56
CA ALA A 674 61.49 -1.33 -30.27
C ALA A 674 61.44 0.00 -31.06
N GLY A 675 60.93 0.01 -32.30
CA GLY A 675 60.90 1.18 -33.18
C GLY A 675 59.61 2.00 -33.11
N ALA A 676 58.50 1.41 -32.67
CA ALA A 676 57.19 2.05 -32.69
C ALA A 676 57.12 3.31 -31.80
N ARG A 677 56.92 4.50 -32.37
CA ARG A 677 56.63 5.71 -31.58
C ARG A 677 55.13 5.76 -31.29
N PRO A 678 54.68 5.95 -30.03
CA PRO A 678 53.27 6.21 -29.77
C PRO A 678 52.88 7.52 -30.48
N ALA A 679 51.82 7.52 -31.28
CA ALA A 679 51.35 8.72 -31.94
C ALA A 679 50.96 9.78 -30.89
N PRO A 680 51.41 11.04 -31.02
CA PRO A 680 51.09 12.08 -30.06
C PRO A 680 49.58 12.36 -30.09
N CYS A 681 48.92 12.32 -28.93
CA CYS A 681 47.57 12.86 -28.79
C CYS A 681 47.63 14.35 -29.13
N ALA A 682 46.89 14.79 -30.15
CA ALA A 682 46.99 16.15 -30.66
C ALA A 682 46.47 17.19 -29.65
N ALA A 683 47.40 17.89 -28.99
CA ALA A 683 47.13 19.14 -28.29
C ALA A 683 47.43 20.30 -29.24
N TRP A 684 46.43 21.15 -29.54
CA TRP A 684 46.59 22.28 -30.45
C TRP A 684 47.20 23.51 -29.75
N PRO A 685 48.07 24.29 -30.43
CA PRO A 685 48.58 25.56 -29.92
C PRO A 685 47.56 26.72 -30.10
N ALA A 686 47.80 27.83 -29.42
CA ALA A 686 46.93 29.02 -29.40
C ALA A 686 47.52 30.20 -30.18
N PRO A 687 46.72 31.27 -30.41
CA PRO A 687 47.22 32.64 -30.43
C PRO A 687 46.76 33.42 -29.19
N ALA A 688 47.71 33.91 -28.39
CA ALA A 688 47.44 34.62 -27.15
C ALA A 688 47.33 36.14 -27.35
N LEU A 689 46.11 36.65 -27.58
CA LEU A 689 45.76 38.07 -27.41
C LEU A 689 44.34 38.25 -26.84
N GLY A 690 43.36 37.51 -27.36
CA GLY A 690 41.99 37.52 -26.82
C GLY A 690 41.89 37.06 -25.35
N ALA A 691 42.86 36.30 -24.86
CA ALA A 691 42.89 35.76 -23.49
C ALA A 691 42.85 36.85 -22.40
N ALA A 692 43.52 38.00 -22.60
CA ALA A 692 43.53 39.08 -21.62
C ALA A 692 42.16 39.77 -21.51
N ALA A 693 41.51 40.05 -22.64
CA ALA A 693 40.15 40.61 -22.68
C ALA A 693 39.10 39.61 -22.17
N ALA A 694 39.24 38.33 -22.49
CA ALA A 694 38.41 37.25 -21.94
C ALA A 694 38.58 37.12 -20.42
N LEU A 695 39.80 37.23 -19.89
CA LEU A 695 40.04 37.19 -18.45
C LEU A 695 39.49 38.43 -17.75
N ALA A 696 39.65 39.63 -18.32
CA ALA A 696 39.10 40.86 -17.76
C ALA A 696 37.55 40.85 -17.74
N THR A 697 36.92 40.36 -18.81
CA THR A 697 35.44 40.22 -18.86
C THR A 697 34.94 39.07 -17.97
N LEU A 698 35.67 37.98 -17.83
CA LEU A 698 35.39 36.93 -16.82
C LEU A 698 35.55 37.46 -15.39
N LEU A 699 36.53 38.30 -15.10
CA LEU A 699 36.74 38.88 -13.77
C LEU A 699 35.68 39.93 -13.43
N LEU A 700 35.29 40.80 -14.38
CA LEU A 700 34.15 41.71 -14.23
C LEU A 700 32.83 40.94 -14.09
N GLY A 701 32.62 39.90 -14.91
CA GLY A 701 31.46 39.01 -14.81
C GLY A 701 31.40 38.27 -13.47
N ALA A 702 32.55 37.77 -12.97
CA ALA A 702 32.66 37.13 -11.66
C ALA A 702 32.47 38.12 -10.51
N ALA A 703 32.96 39.36 -10.63
CA ALA A 703 32.73 40.42 -9.65
C ALA A 703 31.24 40.82 -9.60
N LEU A 704 30.59 40.98 -10.76
CA LEU A 704 29.16 41.27 -10.85
C LEU A 704 28.33 40.09 -10.31
N LEU A 705 28.66 38.85 -10.67
CA LEU A 705 28.04 37.65 -10.12
C LEU A 705 28.27 37.52 -8.62
N ALA A 706 29.44 37.88 -8.09
CA ALA A 706 29.72 37.89 -6.66
C ALA A 706 28.94 38.99 -5.92
N ALA A 707 28.76 40.16 -6.51
CA ALA A 707 27.92 41.24 -5.96
C ALA A 707 26.43 40.86 -5.97
N LEU A 708 25.94 40.30 -7.08
CA LEU A 708 24.59 39.75 -7.20
C LEU A 708 24.35 38.59 -6.21
N TRP A 709 25.32 37.69 -6.05
CA TRP A 709 25.29 36.65 -5.01
C TRP A 709 25.34 37.23 -3.60
N ARG A 710 26.03 38.35 -3.34
CA ARG A 710 26.04 38.96 -2.00
C ARG A 710 24.65 39.43 -1.54
N GLN A 711 23.68 39.63 -2.44
CA GLN A 711 22.30 39.88 -2.04
C GLN A 711 21.56 38.58 -1.62
N PRO A 712 21.11 38.47 -0.35
CA PRO A 712 20.48 37.24 0.16
C PRO A 712 19.15 36.91 -0.52
N GLY A 713 18.35 37.94 -0.86
CA GLY A 713 17.08 37.77 -1.58
C GLY A 713 17.26 37.19 -2.99
N LEU A 714 18.28 37.66 -3.73
CA LEU A 714 18.58 37.13 -5.06
C LEU A 714 19.09 35.68 -4.98
N ARG A 715 19.98 35.37 -4.03
CA ARG A 715 20.41 33.98 -3.74
C ARG A 715 19.23 33.05 -3.47
N LEU A 716 18.28 33.47 -2.64
CA LEU A 716 17.14 32.64 -2.27
C LEU A 716 16.18 32.44 -3.46
N ARG A 717 15.91 33.50 -4.23
CA ARG A 717 15.11 33.44 -5.47
C ARG A 717 15.76 32.56 -6.54
N LEU A 718 17.08 32.66 -6.77
CA LEU A 718 17.80 31.76 -7.66
C LEU A 718 17.69 30.31 -7.17
N LYS A 719 17.90 30.05 -5.88
CA LYS A 719 17.78 28.69 -5.33
C LYS A 719 16.37 28.12 -5.52
N ALA A 720 15.32 28.86 -5.18
CA ALA A 720 13.94 28.40 -5.37
C ALA A 720 13.59 28.18 -6.85
N ALA A 721 14.04 29.07 -7.75
CA ALA A 721 13.80 28.95 -9.19
C ALA A 721 14.57 27.77 -9.82
N LEU A 722 15.83 27.56 -9.45
CA LEU A 722 16.66 26.44 -9.91
C LEU A 722 16.19 25.10 -9.33
N HIS A 723 15.70 25.07 -8.09
CA HIS A 723 15.08 23.89 -7.50
C HIS A 723 13.83 23.46 -8.27
N ARG A 724 12.92 24.43 -8.54
CA ARG A 724 11.70 24.22 -9.34
C ARG A 724 11.98 23.86 -10.81
N ARG A 725 13.02 24.41 -11.43
CA ARG A 725 13.45 24.07 -12.81
C ARG A 725 14.29 22.79 -12.93
N GLY A 726 14.57 22.12 -11.81
CA GLY A 726 15.26 20.84 -11.79
C GLY A 726 16.79 20.89 -11.67
N TRP A 727 17.38 22.09 -11.70
CA TRP A 727 18.82 22.32 -11.85
C TRP A 727 19.60 22.29 -10.52
N LEU A 728 18.94 22.48 -9.38
CA LEU A 728 19.51 22.13 -8.08
C LEU A 728 19.11 20.70 -7.70
N PRO A 729 20.05 19.84 -7.28
CA PRO A 729 19.74 18.46 -6.89
C PRO A 729 18.87 18.46 -5.63
N ALA A 730 17.61 18.05 -5.79
CA ALA A 730 16.84 17.49 -4.69
C ALA A 730 17.44 16.11 -4.36
N GLN A 731 17.49 15.74 -3.09
CA GLN A 731 17.83 14.35 -2.75
C GLN A 731 16.72 13.43 -3.29
N PRO A 732 17.02 12.42 -4.13
CA PRO A 732 16.02 11.51 -4.64
C PRO A 732 15.56 10.57 -3.52
N GLU A 733 14.40 10.85 -2.93
CA GLU A 733 13.79 9.97 -1.94
C GLU A 733 13.15 8.75 -2.66
N PRO A 734 13.46 7.50 -2.28
CA PRO A 734 12.71 6.34 -2.77
C PRO A 734 11.21 6.43 -2.40
N ASP A 735 10.39 5.78 -3.21
CA ASP A 735 8.91 5.80 -3.25
C ASP A 735 8.23 7.14 -3.61
N ASP A 736 8.95 8.26 -3.73
CA ASP A 736 8.32 9.55 -4.04
C ASP A 736 7.62 9.59 -5.40
N ASP A 737 8.07 8.82 -6.40
CA ASP A 737 7.42 8.72 -7.72
C ASP A 737 6.14 7.86 -7.71
N ALA A 738 5.99 6.94 -6.76
CA ALA A 738 4.78 6.13 -6.60
C ALA A 738 3.63 6.88 -5.89
N ARG A 739 3.94 7.98 -5.19
CA ARG A 739 2.95 8.73 -4.39
C ARG A 739 2.01 9.56 -5.28
N ARG A 740 0.69 9.31 -5.13
CA ARG A 740 -0.43 9.93 -5.89
C ARG A 740 -0.37 11.45 -5.85
N PHE A 741 -0.03 12.02 -4.70
CA PHE A 741 0.00 13.46 -4.47
C PHE A 741 1.42 13.97 -4.21
N ASP A 742 1.63 15.23 -4.57
CA ASP A 742 2.89 15.94 -4.36
C ASP A 742 2.96 16.49 -2.92
N VAL A 743 1.82 16.92 -2.38
CA VAL A 743 1.68 17.44 -1.01
C VAL A 743 0.30 17.08 -0.45
N PHE A 744 0.23 16.57 0.78
CA PHE A 744 -1.00 16.60 1.58
C PHE A 744 -1.03 17.90 2.37
N VAL A 745 -2.11 18.68 2.27
CA VAL A 745 -2.28 19.89 3.10
C VAL A 745 -3.24 19.55 4.24
N SER A 746 -2.70 19.56 5.44
CA SER A 746 -3.40 19.40 6.72
C SER A 746 -3.66 20.78 7.30
N PHE A 747 -4.92 21.09 7.62
CA PHE A 747 -5.38 22.41 8.10
C PHE A 747 -6.70 22.27 8.88
N SER A 748 -7.11 23.28 9.65
CA SER A 748 -8.43 23.28 10.28
C SER A 748 -9.49 23.82 9.33
N HIS A 749 -10.74 23.40 9.48
CA HIS A 749 -11.85 23.96 8.70
C HIS A 749 -12.01 25.48 8.91
N GLY A 750 -11.63 26.01 10.08
CA GLY A 750 -11.56 27.45 10.33
C GLY A 750 -10.53 28.19 9.45
N ASP A 751 -9.48 27.50 9.00
CA ASP A 751 -8.46 28.04 8.10
C ASP A 751 -8.81 27.83 6.61
N GLU A 752 -9.89 27.11 6.29
CA GLU A 752 -10.17 26.64 4.93
C GLU A 752 -10.25 27.78 3.92
N HIS A 753 -10.85 28.91 4.29
CA HIS A 753 -10.91 30.09 3.42
C HIS A 753 -9.50 30.62 3.08
N PHE A 754 -8.59 30.69 4.06
CA PHE A 754 -7.20 31.07 3.83
C PHE A 754 -6.49 30.04 2.96
N VAL A 755 -6.57 28.75 3.32
CA VAL A 755 -5.86 27.67 2.63
C VAL A 755 -6.33 27.57 1.17
N ARG A 756 -7.63 27.67 0.91
CA ARG A 756 -8.21 27.63 -0.44
C ARG A 756 -7.83 28.87 -1.27
N SER A 757 -7.97 30.09 -0.71
CA SER A 757 -7.76 31.34 -1.47
C SER A 757 -6.30 31.75 -1.66
N GLN A 758 -5.40 31.41 -0.71
CA GLN A 758 -3.99 31.83 -0.74
C GLN A 758 -3.03 30.67 -1.01
N LEU A 759 -3.18 29.53 -0.32
CA LEU A 759 -2.19 28.46 -0.35
C LEU A 759 -2.39 27.52 -1.55
N VAL A 760 -3.56 26.87 -1.64
CA VAL A 760 -3.97 25.99 -2.72
C VAL A 760 -3.94 26.73 -4.06
N ALA A 761 -4.62 27.89 -4.14
CA ALA A 761 -4.70 28.69 -5.36
C ALA A 761 -3.31 29.00 -5.97
N ARG A 762 -2.29 29.26 -5.15
CA ARG A 762 -0.94 29.61 -5.63
C ARG A 762 -0.03 28.41 -5.89
N LEU A 763 -0.27 27.29 -5.21
CA LEU A 763 0.43 26.01 -5.46
C LEU A 763 -0.11 25.29 -6.70
N GLU A 764 -1.40 25.41 -7.00
CA GLU A 764 -2.03 24.80 -8.18
C GLU A 764 -1.98 25.68 -9.46
N SER A 765 -1.73 27.00 -9.35
CA SER A 765 -1.58 27.91 -10.51
C SER A 765 -0.13 28.24 -10.94
N GLY A 766 0.88 27.77 -10.21
CA GLY A 766 2.28 28.09 -10.51
C GLY A 766 2.81 27.42 -11.80
N PRO A 767 3.85 27.96 -12.46
CA PRO A 767 4.50 27.37 -13.66
C PRO A 767 5.05 25.93 -13.59
N ALA A 768 4.86 25.24 -12.46
CA ALA A 768 5.09 23.82 -12.25
C ALA A 768 4.18 23.43 -11.07
N PRO A 769 2.89 23.17 -11.31
CA PRO A 769 1.89 23.14 -10.25
C PRO A 769 1.91 21.81 -9.49
N TYR A 770 1.43 21.86 -8.26
CA TYR A 770 1.45 20.75 -7.31
C TYR A 770 0.13 19.99 -7.34
N ARG A 771 0.20 18.65 -7.34
CA ARG A 771 -0.97 17.78 -7.13
C ARG A 771 -1.25 17.69 -5.62
N LEU A 772 -2.19 18.50 -5.11
CA LEU A 772 -2.50 18.54 -3.68
C LEU A 772 -3.53 17.48 -3.28
N CYS A 773 -3.36 16.84 -2.11
CA CYS A 773 -4.43 16.12 -1.42
C CYS A 773 -5.09 17.06 -0.41
N LEU A 774 -6.42 17.21 -0.46
CA LEU A 774 -7.20 18.09 0.41
C LEU A 774 -8.39 17.32 0.99
N HIS A 775 -8.64 17.41 2.31
CA HIS A 775 -9.67 16.61 2.98
C HIS A 775 -11.09 16.83 2.43
N TYR A 776 -11.42 18.05 1.97
CA TYR A 776 -12.74 18.36 1.38
C TYR A 776 -12.90 17.91 -0.09
N ARG A 777 -11.82 17.44 -0.74
CA ARG A 777 -11.78 17.10 -2.18
C ARG A 777 -11.46 15.64 -2.45
N ASP A 778 -10.57 15.05 -1.63
CA ASP A 778 -9.90 13.78 -1.92
C ASP A 778 -10.25 12.65 -0.94
N TRP A 779 -11.06 12.90 0.10
CA TRP A 779 -11.56 11.88 1.03
C TRP A 779 -12.90 11.27 0.58
N ALA A 780 -13.09 10.00 0.90
CA ALA A 780 -14.33 9.27 0.65
C ALA A 780 -15.38 9.60 1.73
N PRO A 781 -16.61 10.01 1.35
CA PRO A 781 -17.73 10.17 2.31
C PRO A 781 -17.97 8.88 3.10
N GLY A 782 -18.18 9.00 4.42
CA GLY A 782 -18.41 7.87 5.32
C GLY A 782 -17.19 7.01 5.68
N GLY A 783 -16.02 7.23 5.06
CA GLY A 783 -14.79 6.51 5.40
C GLY A 783 -14.22 6.90 6.78
N TRP A 784 -13.73 5.93 7.56
CA TRP A 784 -13.18 6.19 8.91
C TRP A 784 -11.98 7.15 8.85
N ILE A 785 -12.19 8.37 9.33
CA ILE A 785 -11.30 9.53 9.09
C ILE A 785 -9.84 9.26 9.50
N PRO A 786 -9.49 8.62 10.64
CA PRO A 786 -8.09 8.34 10.98
C PRO A 786 -7.37 7.43 9.97
N ALA A 787 -8.08 6.50 9.31
CA ALA A 787 -7.50 5.75 8.19
C ALA A 787 -7.37 6.60 6.92
N GLN A 788 -8.29 7.53 6.66
CA GLN A 788 -8.19 8.47 5.53
C GLN A 788 -7.01 9.43 5.71
N ILE A 789 -6.82 9.97 6.91
CA ILE A 789 -5.64 10.73 7.33
C ILE A 789 -4.35 9.94 7.06
N ALA A 790 -4.27 8.72 7.58
CA ALA A 790 -3.08 7.89 7.45
C ALA A 790 -2.84 7.44 6.00
N ALA A 791 -3.89 7.33 5.17
CA ALA A 791 -3.78 7.11 3.73
C ALA A 791 -3.30 8.38 2.99
N SER A 792 -3.85 9.56 3.26
CA SER A 792 -3.45 10.85 2.66
C SER A 792 -1.97 11.17 2.94
N VAL A 793 -1.49 10.93 4.16
CA VAL A 793 -0.08 11.09 4.54
C VAL A 793 0.83 10.12 3.76
N ARG A 794 0.45 8.83 3.66
CA ARG A 794 1.23 7.81 2.93
C ARG A 794 1.22 8.03 1.41
N ALA A 795 0.10 8.50 0.85
CA ALA A 795 -0.08 8.76 -0.57
C ALA A 795 0.56 10.08 -1.07
N SER A 796 1.22 10.83 -0.18
CA SER A 796 1.77 12.16 -0.47
C SER A 796 3.27 12.23 -0.17
N ARG A 797 4.06 12.87 -1.05
CA ARG A 797 5.52 12.98 -0.89
C ARG A 797 5.93 13.73 0.37
N ARG A 798 5.26 14.85 0.64
CA ARG A 798 5.39 15.67 1.85
C ARG A 798 4.03 16.01 2.42
N THR A 799 3.97 16.25 3.73
CA THR A 799 2.80 16.82 4.41
C THR A 799 3.11 18.26 4.78
N VAL A 800 2.21 19.19 4.43
CA VAL A 800 2.20 20.56 4.96
C VAL A 800 1.14 20.63 6.04
N ALA A 801 1.55 20.89 7.28
CA ALA A 801 0.64 21.25 8.36
C ALA A 801 0.56 22.78 8.44
N VAL A 802 -0.64 23.32 8.21
CA VAL A 802 -0.95 24.75 8.35
C VAL A 802 -1.41 24.96 9.80
N VAL A 803 -0.45 25.26 10.67
CA VAL A 803 -0.68 25.45 12.10
C VAL A 803 -1.11 26.88 12.37
N SER A 804 -2.35 27.01 12.82
CA SER A 804 -2.97 28.20 13.39
C SER A 804 -3.52 27.90 14.79
N GLU A 805 -4.13 28.89 15.44
CA GLU A 805 -4.93 28.63 16.63
C GLU A 805 -6.12 27.68 16.34
N HIS A 806 -6.75 27.76 15.18
CA HIS A 806 -7.83 26.85 14.77
C HIS A 806 -7.33 25.42 14.50
N PHE A 807 -6.08 25.25 14.06
CA PHE A 807 -5.44 23.95 13.92
C PHE A 807 -5.22 23.28 15.28
N LEU A 808 -4.63 24.02 16.23
CA LEU A 808 -4.27 23.49 17.54
C LEU A 808 -5.48 23.16 18.41
N ARG A 809 -6.63 23.81 18.17
CA ARG A 809 -7.92 23.50 18.82
C ARG A 809 -8.67 22.32 18.19
N SER A 810 -8.23 21.77 17.05
CA SER A 810 -8.90 20.65 16.36
C SER A 810 -8.27 19.29 16.68
N SER A 811 -9.04 18.37 17.26
CA SER A 811 -8.61 16.99 17.52
C SER A 811 -8.21 16.24 16.25
N TRP A 812 -8.91 16.49 15.14
CA TRP A 812 -8.59 15.91 13.83
C TRP A 812 -7.24 16.39 13.30
N ALA A 813 -6.98 17.70 13.37
CA ALA A 813 -5.71 18.29 12.95
C ALA A 813 -4.54 17.85 13.84
N ARG A 814 -4.75 17.71 15.16
CA ARG A 814 -3.78 17.10 16.08
C ARG A 814 -3.49 15.64 15.70
N ALA A 815 -4.49 14.84 15.35
CA ALA A 815 -4.29 13.46 14.88
C ALA A 815 -3.51 13.38 13.55
N GLU A 816 -3.81 14.27 12.59
CA GLU A 816 -3.07 14.40 11.32
C GLU A 816 -1.58 14.70 11.54
N PHE A 817 -1.29 15.68 12.40
CA PHE A 817 0.07 16.02 12.79
C PHE A 817 0.77 14.83 13.47
N GLN A 818 0.08 14.11 14.36
CA GLN A 818 0.65 12.98 15.09
C GLN A 818 0.99 11.79 14.18
N GLU A 819 0.12 11.41 13.24
CA GLU A 819 0.43 10.35 12.26
C GLU A 819 1.57 10.77 11.31
N ALA A 820 1.56 12.00 10.80
CA ALA A 820 2.62 12.50 9.93
C ALA A 820 3.99 12.56 10.63
N HIS A 821 4.02 12.99 11.89
CA HIS A 821 5.21 13.03 12.72
C HIS A 821 5.66 11.61 13.15
N ALA A 822 4.74 10.69 13.44
CA ALA A 822 5.06 9.29 13.75
C ALA A 822 5.65 8.56 12.53
N LEU A 823 5.14 8.82 11.33
CA LEU A 823 5.72 8.30 10.08
C LEU A 823 7.11 8.91 9.82
N ALA A 824 7.28 10.22 10.02
CA ALA A 824 8.58 10.89 9.89
C ALA A 824 9.65 10.30 10.83
N LEU A 825 9.29 9.96 12.07
CA LEU A 825 10.17 9.25 13.00
C LEU A 825 10.46 7.80 12.55
N ARG A 826 9.44 7.05 12.11
CA ARG A 826 9.59 5.66 11.64
C ARG A 826 10.42 5.53 10.36
N GLU A 827 10.28 6.46 9.41
CA GLU A 827 11.13 6.54 8.21
C GLU A 827 12.50 7.20 8.47
N ALA A 828 12.74 7.71 9.68
CA ALA A 828 13.91 8.53 10.06
C ALA A 828 14.16 9.74 9.14
N ARG A 829 13.09 10.40 8.67
CA ARG A 829 13.14 11.49 7.67
C ARG A 829 12.13 12.60 7.95
N PRO A 830 12.53 13.89 7.89
CA PRO A 830 11.61 15.02 8.08
C PRO A 830 10.74 15.26 6.83
N ARG A 831 9.69 14.45 6.64
CA ARG A 831 8.68 14.61 5.57
C ARG A 831 7.60 15.67 5.87
N LEU A 832 7.58 16.23 7.07
CA LEU A 832 6.56 17.14 7.58
C LEU A 832 7.06 18.59 7.59
N VAL A 833 6.46 19.44 6.76
CA VAL A 833 6.71 20.88 6.67
C VAL A 833 5.65 21.61 7.47
N VAL A 834 6.05 22.49 8.40
CA VAL A 834 5.11 23.29 9.19
C VAL A 834 5.04 24.71 8.63
N VAL A 835 3.83 25.16 8.33
CA VAL A 835 3.48 26.55 8.00
C VAL A 835 2.76 27.13 9.22
N LEU A 836 3.29 28.20 9.81
CA LEU A 836 2.62 28.92 10.91
C LEU A 836 1.85 30.11 10.34
N LEU A 837 0.58 30.31 10.74
CA LEU A 837 -0.18 31.50 10.35
C LEU A 837 0.16 32.69 11.26
N GLU A 838 0.11 32.49 12.58
CA GLU A 838 0.54 33.46 13.59
C GLU A 838 2.04 33.33 13.93
N GLU A 839 2.51 34.16 14.88
CA GLU A 839 3.83 34.01 15.48
C GLU A 839 3.85 32.84 16.48
N PRO A 840 4.98 32.09 16.61
CA PRO A 840 5.06 30.97 17.56
C PRO A 840 4.68 31.32 19.00
N ALA A 841 4.94 32.55 19.43
CA ALA A 841 4.64 33.05 20.77
C ALA A 841 3.15 33.39 21.02
N ARG A 842 2.31 33.33 19.97
CA ARG A 842 0.85 33.53 20.06
C ARG A 842 0.06 32.23 19.88
N LEU A 843 0.75 31.13 19.56
CA LEU A 843 0.15 29.82 19.32
C LEU A 843 0.23 28.97 20.60
N PRO A 844 -0.86 28.29 21.02
CA PRO A 844 -0.83 27.32 22.12
C PRO A 844 -0.13 26.01 21.71
N LEU A 845 1.18 26.09 21.46
CA LEU A 845 2.01 24.99 20.98
C LEU A 845 2.32 24.01 22.12
N ASP A 846 1.91 22.74 21.97
CA ASP A 846 2.28 21.65 22.88
C ASP A 846 3.79 21.37 22.86
N ASP A 847 4.32 20.74 23.91
CA ASP A 847 5.76 20.50 24.04
C ASP A 847 6.33 19.56 22.96
N ARG A 848 5.51 18.80 22.23
CA ARG A 848 5.96 17.93 21.13
C ARG A 848 6.18 18.75 19.86
N LEU A 849 5.22 19.60 19.51
CA LEU A 849 5.31 20.54 18.40
C LEU A 849 6.36 21.63 18.68
N ARG A 850 6.45 22.14 19.91
CA ARG A 850 7.49 23.08 20.37
C ARG A 850 8.90 22.50 20.17
N ARG A 851 9.14 21.25 20.59
CA ARG A 851 10.39 20.52 20.29
C ARG A 851 10.60 20.27 18.80
N TYR A 852 9.55 19.93 18.04
CA TYR A 852 9.66 19.75 16.59
C TYR A 852 10.10 21.04 15.88
N LEU A 853 9.51 22.18 16.24
CA LEU A 853 9.83 23.52 15.71
C LEU A 853 11.21 24.03 16.14
N ALA A 854 11.70 23.61 17.32
CA ALA A 854 13.07 23.89 17.75
C ALA A 854 14.12 23.05 16.99
N ALA A 855 13.75 21.84 16.55
CA ALA A 855 14.64 20.91 15.85
C ALA A 855 14.54 20.94 14.30
N ASN A 856 13.49 21.55 13.73
CA ASN A 856 13.22 21.54 12.29
C ASN A 856 12.82 22.93 11.78
N THR A 857 13.21 23.26 10.54
CA THR A 857 12.82 24.52 9.89
C THR A 857 11.33 24.56 9.53
N TYR A 858 10.62 25.55 10.07
CA TYR A 858 9.26 25.92 9.71
C TYR A 858 9.23 27.19 8.83
N VAL A 859 8.07 27.50 8.25
CA VAL A 859 7.86 28.70 7.43
C VAL A 859 6.71 29.53 8.02
N ARG A 860 6.96 30.81 8.37
CA ARG A 860 5.93 31.70 8.94
C ARG A 860 5.22 32.49 7.85
N TRP A 861 3.89 32.49 7.82
CA TRP A 861 3.10 33.35 6.96
C TRP A 861 3.39 34.84 7.24
N GLY A 862 3.40 35.67 6.21
CA GLY A 862 3.86 37.07 6.33
C GLY A 862 5.38 37.24 6.50
N ASP A 863 6.18 36.19 6.29
CA ASP A 863 7.62 36.33 5.99
C ASP A 863 7.79 36.86 4.55
N PRO A 864 8.61 37.92 4.30
CA PRO A 864 8.83 38.45 2.95
C PRO A 864 9.35 37.43 1.93
N TRP A 865 9.87 36.30 2.40
CA TRP A 865 10.41 35.19 1.60
C TRP A 865 9.64 33.88 1.81
N PHE A 866 8.41 33.94 2.33
CA PHE A 866 7.56 32.76 2.63
C PHE A 866 7.53 31.75 1.48
N TRP A 867 7.26 32.24 0.26
CA TRP A 867 7.08 31.39 -0.92
C TRP A 867 8.39 30.75 -1.37
N GLU A 868 9.48 31.51 -1.43
CA GLU A 868 10.80 31.01 -1.75
C GLU A 868 11.29 29.96 -0.73
N LYS A 869 10.99 30.14 0.56
CA LYS A 869 11.25 29.16 1.61
C LYS A 869 10.39 27.89 1.45
N LEU A 870 9.09 28.05 1.22
CA LEU A 870 8.18 26.93 1.02
C LEU A 870 8.55 26.08 -0.21
N TYR A 871 8.89 26.70 -1.35
CA TYR A 871 9.34 26.00 -2.58
C TYR A 871 10.72 25.33 -2.46
N LEU A 872 11.46 25.56 -1.36
CA LEU A 872 12.69 24.83 -1.01
C LEU A 872 12.43 23.69 -0.01
N ALA A 873 11.33 23.74 0.75
CA ALA A 873 10.90 22.67 1.65
C ALA A 873 9.98 21.63 0.98
N LEU A 874 9.34 22.01 -0.14
CA LEU A 874 8.46 21.15 -0.95
C LEU A 874 9.21 20.46 -2.11
N PRO A 875 8.74 19.28 -2.56
CA PRO A 875 9.32 18.59 -3.71
C PRO A 875 9.00 19.33 -5.02
N ARG A 876 9.52 18.86 -6.15
CA ARG A 876 9.18 19.41 -7.46
C ARG A 876 7.75 19.00 -7.85
N GLY A 877 6.83 19.96 -8.00
CA GLY A 877 5.46 19.71 -8.48
C GLY A 877 5.44 19.06 -9.87
N ARG A 878 4.57 18.07 -10.08
CA ARG A 878 4.56 17.22 -11.30
C ARG A 878 3.59 17.68 -12.40
N GLY A 879 2.84 18.76 -12.19
CA GLY A 879 1.77 19.17 -13.11
C GLY A 879 0.44 18.45 -12.87
N PRO A 880 -0.65 18.87 -13.52
CA PRO A 880 -1.91 18.13 -13.49
C PRO A 880 -1.75 16.77 -14.18
N ALA A 881 -2.46 15.75 -13.71
CA ALA A 881 -2.56 14.48 -14.41
C ALA A 881 -3.41 14.63 -15.69
N PRO A 882 -3.17 13.84 -16.76
CA PRO A 882 -4.08 13.78 -17.90
C PRO A 882 -5.48 13.36 -17.44
N ALA A 883 -6.52 14.01 -17.97
CA ALA A 883 -7.89 13.86 -17.47
C ALA A 883 -8.47 12.46 -17.77
N GLY A 884 -8.91 11.74 -16.73
CA GLY A 884 -9.52 10.41 -16.92
C GLY A 884 -9.93 9.69 -15.64
N GLY A 885 -11.16 9.93 -15.17
CA GLY A 885 -11.90 9.04 -14.26
C GLY A 885 -11.75 9.30 -12.74
N PRO A 886 -12.78 8.96 -11.94
CA PRO A 886 -12.75 9.10 -10.48
C PRO A 886 -11.92 7.98 -9.83
N ALA A 887 -11.28 8.28 -8.68
CA ALA A 887 -10.35 7.37 -8.01
C ALA A 887 -10.81 6.98 -6.60
N GLY A 888 -10.93 5.67 -6.36
CA GLY A 888 -11.32 5.09 -5.06
C GLY A 888 -10.25 5.23 -3.95
N PRO A 889 -10.57 4.79 -2.72
CA PRO A 889 -9.72 4.91 -1.54
C PRO A 889 -8.51 3.97 -1.58
N ALA A 890 -7.44 4.33 -0.87
CA ALA A 890 -6.19 3.58 -0.82
C ALA A 890 -6.11 2.62 0.38
N ALA A 891 -5.51 1.44 0.16
CA ALA A 891 -5.15 0.46 1.18
C ALA A 891 -3.77 0.77 1.82
N PRO A 892 -3.48 0.27 3.04
CA PRO A 892 -2.29 0.68 3.81
C PRO A 892 -1.00 -0.05 3.40
N LEU A 893 0.16 0.58 3.66
CA LEU A 893 1.49 -0.05 3.52
C LEU A 893 1.74 -1.09 4.62
N ALA A 894 2.42 -2.17 4.24
CA ALA A 894 3.12 -3.07 5.15
C ALA A 894 4.65 -2.94 5.00
N THR A 895 5.34 -3.27 6.10
CA THR A 895 6.75 -3.05 6.43
C THR A 895 7.79 -3.42 5.37
N THR A 896 8.84 -2.62 5.29
CA THR A 896 10.09 -2.94 4.58
C THR A 896 10.85 -4.12 5.21
N LEU A 897 11.62 -4.82 4.38
CA LEU A 897 13.00 -5.17 4.71
C LEU A 897 13.85 -5.20 3.42
N ALA A 898 15.13 -4.84 3.52
CA ALA A 898 16.08 -4.93 2.42
C ALA A 898 16.44 -6.41 2.15
N SER A 899 17.22 -6.81 1.15
CA SER A 899 18.16 -6.18 0.20
C SER A 899 18.25 -7.12 -1.03
N GLY A 900 19.19 -6.97 -1.98
CA GLY A 900 19.50 -8.19 -2.77
C GLY A 900 20.48 -8.26 -3.95
N ALA A 901 20.68 -7.29 -4.83
CA ALA A 901 21.25 -7.57 -6.17
C ALA A 901 22.78 -7.26 -6.33
N PRO A 902 23.49 -7.52 -7.46
CA PRO A 902 23.19 -8.41 -8.61
C PRO A 902 24.45 -8.92 -9.39
N PRO A 903 24.42 -9.03 -10.75
CA PRO A 903 23.44 -9.69 -11.67
C PRO A 903 23.94 -11.02 -12.32
N ALA A 904 23.67 -11.25 -13.62
CA ALA A 904 24.61 -11.86 -14.57
C ALA A 904 24.93 -10.93 -15.78
N LEU A 905 25.44 -11.46 -16.93
CA LEU A 905 25.01 -11.30 -18.42
C LEU A 905 25.35 -13.42 -20.56
N ASP A 906 24.38 -14.18 -21.20
CA ASP A 906 24.45 -15.32 -22.10
C ASP A 906 25.09 -15.00 -23.47
N LYS A 907 25.34 -16.04 -24.26
CA LYS A 907 25.92 -15.95 -25.59
C LYS A 907 24.90 -15.38 -26.59
N SER A 908 25.15 -15.61 -27.88
CA SER A 908 24.60 -14.84 -28.97
C SER A 908 24.97 -15.46 -30.33
N SER A 909 24.25 -15.24 -31.40
CA SER A 909 22.82 -14.88 -31.58
C SER A 909 22.54 -14.90 -33.08
N ASP A 910 21.29 -14.64 -33.45
CA ASP A 910 20.84 -14.39 -34.82
C ASP A 910 20.92 -15.62 -35.75
N ALA A 911 20.21 -15.67 -36.89
CA ALA A 911 18.92 -15.11 -37.30
C ALA A 911 18.59 -15.70 -38.69
N LEU A 912 17.58 -15.12 -39.36
CA LEU A 912 17.32 -15.12 -40.82
C LEU A 912 16.47 -16.25 -41.43
N ASP A 913 15.42 -15.76 -42.10
CA ASP A 913 14.93 -16.06 -43.47
C ASP A 913 14.37 -17.46 -43.86
N GLY A 914 13.33 -17.42 -44.69
CA GLY A 914 12.68 -18.57 -45.35
C GLY A 914 11.26 -18.23 -45.81
N ASP A 915 10.94 -18.43 -47.08
CA ASP A 915 9.73 -17.89 -47.75
C ASP A 915 8.72 -18.98 -48.20
N GLU A 916 7.56 -18.52 -48.70
CA GLU A 916 6.47 -19.20 -49.45
C GLU A 916 6.34 -20.75 -49.43
N SER A 917 5.13 -21.24 -49.12
CA SER A 917 4.22 -21.82 -50.15
C SER A 917 2.98 -22.49 -49.54
N THR A 918 1.92 -22.64 -50.35
CA THR A 918 0.76 -23.50 -50.06
C THR A 918 0.29 -24.20 -51.33
N LEU A 919 -0.02 -25.51 -51.27
CA LEU A 919 -1.07 -26.18 -52.06
C LEU A 919 -1.27 -27.67 -51.68
N VAL A 920 -2.49 -28.12 -51.97
CA VAL A 920 -3.19 -29.40 -51.76
C VAL A 920 -2.40 -30.71 -52.06
N PRO A 921 -2.65 -31.83 -51.33
CA PRO A 921 -1.96 -33.11 -51.52
C PRO A 921 -2.64 -34.09 -52.50
N LEU A 922 -1.86 -34.99 -53.12
CA LEU A 922 -2.34 -36.22 -53.77
C LEU A 922 -1.32 -37.37 -53.72
N THR A 923 -1.64 -38.41 -52.94
CA THR A 923 -1.37 -39.88 -53.10
C THR A 923 0.02 -40.46 -53.50
N PRO A 924 0.35 -41.72 -53.08
CA PRO A 924 1.71 -42.26 -53.16
C PRO A 924 1.96 -43.26 -54.30
N ALA A 925 3.24 -43.45 -54.68
CA ALA A 925 3.72 -44.64 -55.40
C ALA A 925 5.21 -44.94 -55.13
N LEU A 926 5.54 -46.23 -55.21
CA LEU A 926 6.83 -46.86 -54.95
C LEU A 926 8.02 -46.37 -55.80
N ALA A 927 9.19 -46.27 -55.16
CA ALA A 927 10.47 -46.86 -55.64
C ALA A 927 11.42 -47.05 -54.45
#